data_AF-A0A133ZHN5-F1
#
_entry.id   AF-A0A133ZHN5-F1
#
_cell.length_a   1.000
_cell.length_b   1.000
_cell.length_c   1.000
_cell.angle_alpha   90.00
_cell.angle_beta   90.00
_cell.angle_gamma   90.00
#
_symmetry.space_group_name_H-M   'P 1'
#
loop_
_entity.id
_entity.type
_entity.pdbx_description
1 polymer ?
#
loop_
_entity_poly.entity_id
_entity_poly.type
_entity_poly.pdbx_seq_one_letter_code
_entity_poly.pdbx_strand_id
1 'polypeptide(L)'
;MVKKMSKIEEMLKNEKVEWKKLGEVCDIQRGRVISKMYLEQHIGEFPVYSSQTKNNGEIGRIDTYDFDGEYVSWTTDGAYAGTVFYRNGKFSVTNICGLIKPKKKEEVLLKFIVYWLQIEAKRHVTGGSGNPKLMSNVVEKIEIPIPPLKIQEKIVKTLDKFTEYVTELQAELQAELQYRTNQYEYYRNMLLSEEYLNKLSKKLLDVSEGGTNRLLCTTLGDIGKFTRGNGLQKSDFASHGKPVIHYGQIYTKYGFETNEVISFVSEELFEKLRKARQGDILMATTSENIEDVGKCVVWTGNEEIGFSGDMYSYRTTENPKYIAYYFQTAEFQKQKEKKVTGTKLIRIHGDDMEKFSIQLPPLSLQNKIVEILDKFQAMLSETKGLLPKEIEERQKQYEYYREKLLTFDVESGTHARTQLIANSYFIILKEAANVIGVNLYSIEWKTLGDIGRFENGSGMPKTMFKDDGEVGAIHYGHIYTKYNMFIDKTVVSISTKDAEKLKKVNKGDLVIARTSENIDDVMKTVAYLGEKTVVAGGHSTIFRHKENPKYLSYVLNGADYAIKQKNKMARGVKVIELSTVDMEKIKIPLPPLPVQEYIVSILDKFDILVNDIKSGLPKEIEERKKQYEYYRERLLSFKKS
;
A
#
# COMPACT_ATOMS: atom_id res chain seq x y z
N MET A 1 19.23 -18.88 -48.31
CA MET A 1 18.88 -20.23 -47.81
C MET A 1 17.64 -20.71 -48.55
N VAL A 2 17.72 -21.88 -49.17
CA VAL A 2 16.63 -22.54 -49.90
C VAL A 2 15.41 -22.65 -48.97
N LYS A 3 14.29 -22.00 -49.32
CA LYS A 3 12.99 -22.18 -48.66
C LYS A 3 12.61 -23.65 -48.81
N LYS A 4 12.85 -24.46 -47.77
CA LYS A 4 12.29 -25.81 -47.65
C LYS A 4 10.77 -25.62 -47.74
N MET A 5 10.15 -26.09 -48.82
CA MET A 5 8.69 -26.13 -48.92
C MET A 5 8.16 -26.81 -47.67
N SER A 6 7.14 -26.23 -47.01
CA SER A 6 6.60 -26.88 -45.82
C SER A 6 5.93 -28.19 -46.24
N LYS A 7 5.95 -29.21 -45.37
CA LYS A 7 5.29 -30.52 -45.58
C LYS A 7 3.80 -30.41 -46.04
N ILE A 8 3.20 -29.24 -45.79
CA ILE A 8 1.86 -28.82 -46.20
C ILE A 8 1.77 -28.43 -47.69
N GLU A 9 2.78 -27.78 -48.27
CA GLU A 9 2.80 -27.39 -49.69
C GLU A 9 2.93 -28.60 -50.63
N GLU A 10 3.60 -29.66 -50.18
CA GLU A 10 3.61 -30.95 -50.87
C GLU A 10 2.25 -31.66 -50.82
N MET A 11 1.47 -31.50 -49.74
CA MET A 11 0.16 -32.15 -49.57
C MET A 11 -0.94 -31.57 -50.48
N LEU A 12 -0.78 -30.33 -50.96
CA LEU A 12 -1.76 -29.64 -51.82
C LEU A 12 -1.38 -29.68 -53.31
N LYS A 13 -0.22 -30.27 -53.63
CA LYS A 13 0.34 -30.27 -54.98
C LYS A 13 -0.31 -31.40 -55.81
N ASN A 14 -1.07 -31.02 -56.85
CA ASN A 14 -1.70 -31.89 -57.86
C ASN A 14 -3.05 -32.55 -57.49
N GLU A 15 -3.76 -32.10 -56.47
CA GLU A 15 -5.10 -32.63 -56.14
C GLU A 15 -6.19 -32.00 -57.02
N LYS A 16 -7.10 -32.83 -57.56
CA LYS A 16 -8.30 -32.33 -58.28
C LYS A 16 -9.28 -31.75 -57.27
N VAL A 17 -9.52 -30.44 -57.34
CA VAL A 17 -10.46 -29.73 -56.48
C VAL A 17 -11.62 -29.24 -57.33
N GLU A 18 -12.83 -29.67 -57.00
CA GLU A 18 -14.05 -29.19 -57.63
C GLU A 18 -14.59 -27.97 -56.87
N TRP A 19 -15.00 -26.92 -57.57
CA TRP A 19 -15.64 -25.77 -56.96
C TRP A 19 -17.15 -25.86 -57.18
N LYS A 20 -17.92 -25.81 -56.09
CA LYS A 20 -19.39 -25.85 -56.12
C LYS A 20 -19.97 -24.69 -55.33
N LYS A 21 -21.20 -24.30 -55.62
CA LYS A 21 -21.92 -23.32 -54.78
C LYS A 21 -22.42 -24.00 -53.52
N LEU A 22 -22.37 -23.32 -52.37
CA LEU A 22 -22.84 -23.91 -51.12
C LEU A 22 -24.29 -24.40 -51.18
N GLY A 23 -25.19 -23.71 -51.87
CA GLY A 23 -26.59 -24.14 -52.02
C GLY A 23 -26.76 -25.43 -52.84
N GLU A 24 -25.77 -25.81 -53.65
CA GLU A 24 -25.80 -27.07 -54.41
C GLU A 24 -25.54 -28.26 -53.48
N VAL A 25 -24.58 -28.12 -52.55
CA VAL A 25 -24.07 -29.20 -51.69
C VAL A 25 -24.58 -29.16 -50.24
N CYS A 26 -25.19 -28.07 -49.82
CA CYS A 26 -25.67 -27.87 -48.45
C CYS A 26 -27.11 -27.37 -48.42
N ASP A 27 -27.83 -27.78 -47.38
CA ASP A 27 -29.11 -27.22 -46.99
C ASP A 27 -28.86 -25.98 -46.13
N ILE A 28 -29.51 -24.87 -46.49
CA ILE A 28 -29.33 -23.57 -45.85
C ILE A 28 -30.69 -23.09 -45.36
N GLN A 29 -30.77 -22.74 -44.08
CA GLN A 29 -32.00 -22.27 -43.45
C GLN A 29 -31.72 -21.17 -42.42
N ARG A 30 -32.77 -20.54 -41.87
CA ARG A 30 -32.68 -19.54 -40.81
C ARG A 30 -33.44 -19.99 -39.58
N GLY A 31 -33.10 -19.40 -38.44
CA GLY A 31 -33.88 -19.56 -37.22
C GLY A 31 -35.20 -18.81 -37.22
N ARG A 32 -35.88 -18.86 -36.07
CA ARG A 32 -37.15 -18.15 -35.83
C ARG A 32 -36.95 -16.89 -34.98
N VAL A 33 -37.94 -16.01 -34.94
CA VAL A 33 -37.88 -14.85 -34.04
C VAL A 33 -37.98 -15.33 -32.59
N ILE A 34 -37.04 -14.93 -31.74
CA ILE A 34 -37.03 -15.20 -30.31
C ILE A 34 -36.79 -13.87 -29.61
N SER A 35 -37.81 -13.38 -28.90
CA SER A 35 -37.75 -12.09 -28.20
C SER A 35 -37.12 -12.23 -26.81
N LYS A 36 -36.69 -11.11 -26.23
CA LYS A 36 -36.20 -11.09 -24.84
C LYS A 36 -37.24 -11.61 -23.85
N MET A 37 -38.50 -11.20 -24.02
CA MET A 37 -39.62 -11.66 -23.20
C MET A 37 -39.82 -13.18 -23.32
N TYR A 38 -39.62 -13.76 -24.51
CA TYR A 38 -39.72 -15.21 -24.69
C TYR A 38 -38.63 -15.96 -23.91
N LEU A 39 -37.37 -15.47 -23.94
CA LEU A 39 -36.27 -16.04 -23.16
C LEU A 39 -36.55 -16.01 -21.65
N GLU A 40 -37.11 -14.90 -21.16
CA GLU A 40 -37.45 -14.73 -19.75
C GLU A 40 -38.62 -15.63 -19.31
N GLN A 41 -39.55 -15.96 -20.22
CA GLN A 41 -40.72 -16.79 -19.95
C GLN A 41 -40.48 -18.30 -20.08
N HIS A 42 -39.44 -18.71 -20.81
CA HIS A 42 -39.21 -20.12 -21.16
C HIS A 42 -37.85 -20.61 -20.67
N ILE A 43 -37.38 -20.16 -19.51
CA ILE A 43 -36.03 -20.46 -19.00
C ILE A 43 -35.81 -21.99 -18.93
N GLY A 44 -34.70 -22.47 -19.48
CA GLY A 44 -34.33 -23.88 -19.43
C GLY A 44 -32.87 -24.13 -19.76
N GLU A 45 -32.56 -25.35 -20.21
CA GLU A 45 -31.18 -25.82 -20.38
C GLU A 45 -30.60 -25.63 -21.80
N PHE A 46 -31.45 -25.48 -22.83
CA PHE A 46 -31.01 -25.46 -24.22
C PHE A 46 -30.60 -24.05 -24.67
N PRO A 47 -29.40 -23.88 -25.27
CA PRO A 47 -28.89 -22.58 -25.65
C PRO A 47 -29.63 -21.98 -26.86
N VAL A 48 -29.80 -20.66 -26.83
CA VAL A 48 -30.32 -19.85 -27.94
C VAL A 48 -29.21 -18.97 -28.49
N TYR A 49 -28.94 -19.04 -29.79
CA TYR A 49 -27.89 -18.26 -30.45
C TYR A 49 -28.43 -17.13 -31.33
N SER A 50 -27.74 -15.98 -31.34
CA SER A 50 -28.09 -14.80 -32.14
C SER A 50 -26.86 -14.13 -32.77
N SER A 51 -27.01 -12.89 -33.26
CA SER A 51 -25.97 -12.17 -34.01
C SER A 51 -24.83 -11.59 -33.15
N GLN A 52 -24.86 -11.80 -31.83
CA GLN A 52 -23.76 -11.40 -30.96
C GLN A 52 -22.57 -12.35 -31.11
N THR A 53 -21.37 -11.85 -30.84
CA THR A 53 -20.12 -12.63 -30.95
C THR A 53 -19.50 -12.96 -29.59
N LYS A 54 -19.98 -12.32 -28.52
CA LYS A 54 -19.62 -12.69 -27.14
C LYS A 54 -20.29 -14.02 -26.76
N ASN A 55 -19.66 -14.76 -25.84
CA ASN A 55 -20.12 -16.09 -25.38
C ASN A 55 -20.50 -17.03 -26.54
N ASN A 56 -19.69 -17.07 -27.59
CA ASN A 56 -19.93 -17.91 -28.77
C ASN A 56 -21.33 -17.66 -29.42
N GLY A 57 -21.91 -16.46 -29.23
CA GLY A 57 -23.21 -16.05 -29.75
C GLY A 57 -24.43 -16.44 -28.94
N GLU A 58 -24.29 -17.05 -27.75
CA GLU A 58 -25.40 -17.45 -26.89
C GLU A 58 -26.04 -16.23 -26.23
N ILE A 59 -27.36 -16.03 -26.39
CA ILE A 59 -28.14 -14.92 -25.81
C ILE A 59 -28.94 -15.30 -24.57
N GLY A 60 -29.04 -16.60 -24.27
CA GLY A 60 -29.85 -17.14 -23.19
C GLY A 60 -30.13 -18.63 -23.43
N ARG A 61 -30.90 -19.21 -22.52
CA ARG A 61 -31.29 -20.62 -22.59
C ARG A 61 -32.78 -20.80 -22.38
N ILE A 62 -33.36 -21.76 -23.09
CA ILE A 62 -34.78 -22.07 -23.03
C ILE A 62 -35.05 -23.56 -22.77
N ASP A 63 -36.27 -23.89 -22.38
CA ASP A 63 -36.75 -25.23 -22.05
C ASP A 63 -37.07 -26.11 -23.29
N THR A 64 -37.03 -25.53 -24.48
CA THR A 64 -37.29 -26.20 -25.76
C THR A 64 -36.13 -26.02 -26.75
N TYR A 65 -36.12 -26.74 -27.87
CA TYR A 65 -35.09 -26.59 -28.89
C TYR A 65 -35.68 -26.74 -30.29
N ASP A 66 -35.12 -26.02 -31.26
CA ASP A 66 -35.57 -26.07 -32.66
C ASP A 66 -34.71 -27.05 -33.48
N PHE A 67 -33.46 -27.31 -33.07
CA PHE A 67 -32.49 -28.11 -33.81
C PHE A 67 -31.76 -29.09 -32.89
N ASP A 68 -31.48 -30.29 -33.41
CA ASP A 68 -30.61 -31.29 -32.79
C ASP A 68 -29.58 -31.81 -33.81
N GLY A 69 -28.32 -31.88 -33.40
CA GLY A 69 -27.20 -32.39 -34.20
C GLY A 69 -26.18 -31.32 -34.62
N GLU A 70 -25.41 -31.62 -35.66
CA GLU A 70 -24.30 -30.78 -36.10
C GLU A 70 -24.70 -29.81 -37.22
N TYR A 71 -24.38 -28.53 -37.03
CA TYR A 71 -24.65 -27.46 -38.00
C TYR A 71 -23.51 -26.45 -38.05
N VAL A 72 -23.31 -25.84 -39.20
CA VAL A 72 -22.62 -24.54 -39.27
C VAL A 72 -23.67 -23.48 -39.01
N SER A 73 -23.38 -22.51 -38.17
CA SER A 73 -24.22 -21.31 -38.00
C SER A 73 -23.47 -20.06 -38.40
N TRP A 74 -24.16 -19.06 -38.94
CA TRP A 74 -23.56 -17.75 -39.20
C TRP A 74 -24.48 -16.59 -38.81
N THR A 75 -23.89 -15.45 -38.48
CA THR A 75 -24.62 -14.22 -38.14
C THR A 75 -25.00 -13.46 -39.41
N THR A 76 -26.29 -13.17 -39.61
CA THR A 76 -26.79 -12.56 -40.86
C THR A 76 -26.80 -11.04 -40.85
N ASP A 77 -26.85 -10.40 -39.68
CA ASP A 77 -27.11 -8.96 -39.51
C ASP A 77 -26.30 -8.41 -38.32
N GLY A 78 -25.82 -7.18 -38.40
CA GLY A 78 -25.11 -6.48 -37.33
C GLY A 78 -23.65 -6.19 -37.66
N ALA A 79 -22.98 -5.43 -36.79
CA ALA A 79 -21.56 -5.07 -36.93
C ALA A 79 -20.61 -6.27 -37.09
N TYR A 80 -21.08 -7.48 -36.71
CA TYR A 80 -20.34 -8.73 -36.80
C TYR A 80 -20.91 -9.72 -37.83
N ALA A 81 -21.75 -9.27 -38.77
CA ALA A 81 -22.30 -10.11 -39.83
C ALA A 81 -21.20 -10.92 -40.55
N GLY A 82 -21.52 -12.15 -40.93
CA GLY A 82 -20.55 -13.10 -41.49
C GLY A 82 -19.65 -13.81 -40.49
N THR A 83 -19.91 -13.71 -39.18
CA THR A 83 -19.24 -14.57 -38.18
C THR A 83 -19.82 -15.99 -38.22
N VAL A 84 -18.95 -17.00 -38.20
CA VAL A 84 -19.29 -18.41 -38.44
C VAL A 84 -18.90 -19.28 -37.25
N PHE A 85 -19.80 -20.18 -36.82
CA PHE A 85 -19.61 -21.07 -35.68
C PHE A 85 -20.02 -22.51 -36.01
N TYR A 86 -19.33 -23.47 -35.40
CA TYR A 86 -19.78 -24.87 -35.34
C TYR A 86 -20.76 -25.05 -34.16
N ARG A 87 -21.86 -25.77 -34.40
CA ARG A 87 -22.88 -26.11 -33.39
C ARG A 87 -23.07 -27.61 -33.35
N ASN A 88 -23.24 -28.16 -32.14
CA ASN A 88 -23.53 -29.56 -31.91
C ASN A 88 -24.52 -29.72 -30.74
N GLY A 89 -25.41 -30.69 -30.83
CA GLY A 89 -26.45 -30.98 -29.83
C GLY A 89 -27.74 -30.19 -30.04
N LYS A 90 -28.52 -30.04 -28.97
CA LYS A 90 -29.84 -29.41 -28.97
C LYS A 90 -29.74 -27.91 -28.73
N PHE A 91 -30.28 -27.09 -29.64
CA PHE A 91 -30.26 -25.63 -29.54
C PHE A 91 -31.34 -24.96 -30.39
N SER A 92 -31.51 -23.66 -30.19
CA SER A 92 -32.30 -22.80 -31.08
C SER A 92 -31.45 -21.64 -31.59
N VAL A 93 -31.81 -21.09 -32.74
CA VAL A 93 -31.18 -19.86 -33.24
C VAL A 93 -32.24 -18.84 -33.60
N THR A 94 -31.92 -17.57 -33.40
CA THR A 94 -32.80 -16.48 -33.80
C THR A 94 -32.87 -16.37 -35.33
N ASN A 95 -33.85 -15.63 -35.84
CA ASN A 95 -33.98 -15.34 -37.25
C ASN A 95 -32.72 -14.65 -37.79
N ILE A 96 -32.00 -13.86 -37.01
CA ILE A 96 -30.75 -13.22 -37.45
C ILE A 96 -29.52 -14.15 -37.48
N CYS A 97 -29.73 -15.45 -37.30
CA CYS A 97 -28.75 -16.51 -37.56
C CYS A 97 -29.22 -17.42 -38.71
N GLY A 98 -28.26 -17.83 -39.53
CA GLY A 98 -28.45 -18.88 -40.51
C GLY A 98 -27.80 -20.19 -40.06
N LEU A 99 -28.27 -21.30 -40.63
CA LEU A 99 -27.75 -22.66 -40.43
C LEU A 99 -27.43 -23.32 -41.77
N ILE A 100 -26.33 -24.06 -41.83
CA ILE A 100 -25.88 -24.82 -42.99
C ILE A 100 -25.62 -26.26 -42.56
N LYS A 101 -26.13 -27.21 -43.34
CA LYS A 101 -25.87 -28.65 -43.17
C LYS A 101 -25.51 -29.28 -44.52
N PRO A 102 -24.46 -30.11 -44.62
CA PRO A 102 -24.17 -30.86 -45.84
C PRO A 102 -25.35 -31.76 -46.23
N LYS A 103 -25.72 -31.77 -47.52
CA LYS A 103 -26.72 -32.70 -48.06
C LYS A 103 -26.19 -34.15 -48.07
N LYS A 104 -24.89 -34.31 -48.31
CA LYS A 104 -24.17 -35.59 -48.32
C LYS A 104 -22.86 -35.45 -47.54
N LYS A 105 -22.73 -36.17 -46.43
CA LYS A 105 -21.52 -36.11 -45.57
C LYS A 105 -20.30 -36.74 -46.26
N GLU A 106 -20.55 -37.60 -47.24
CA GLU A 106 -19.52 -38.27 -48.05
C GLU A 106 -18.93 -37.34 -49.13
N GLU A 107 -19.50 -36.15 -49.34
CA GLU A 107 -19.03 -35.17 -50.32
C GLU A 107 -18.25 -34.03 -49.64
N VAL A 108 -18.79 -33.50 -48.54
CA VAL A 108 -18.16 -32.40 -47.81
C VAL A 108 -18.34 -32.52 -46.30
N LEU A 109 -17.24 -32.42 -45.58
CA LEU A 109 -17.24 -32.46 -44.12
C LEU A 109 -17.76 -31.14 -43.54
N LEU A 110 -18.65 -31.22 -42.55
CA LEU A 110 -19.24 -30.04 -41.93
C LEU A 110 -18.17 -29.11 -41.32
N LYS A 111 -17.20 -29.66 -40.59
CA LYS A 111 -16.08 -28.87 -40.04
C LYS A 111 -15.21 -28.23 -41.12
N PHE A 112 -15.08 -28.86 -42.29
CA PHE A 112 -14.37 -28.23 -43.41
C PHE A 112 -15.11 -26.98 -43.89
N ILE A 113 -16.45 -27.04 -43.99
CA ILE A 113 -17.28 -25.86 -44.31
C ILE A 113 -17.10 -24.76 -43.27
N VAL A 114 -17.09 -25.11 -41.97
CA VAL A 114 -16.85 -24.14 -40.88
C VAL A 114 -15.53 -23.40 -41.10
N TYR A 115 -14.43 -24.13 -41.27
CA TYR A 115 -13.11 -23.53 -41.43
C TYR A 115 -12.98 -22.71 -42.72
N TRP A 116 -13.57 -23.16 -43.83
CA TRP A 116 -13.61 -22.41 -45.08
C TRP A 116 -14.38 -21.10 -44.94
N LEU A 117 -15.61 -21.16 -44.41
CA LEU A 117 -16.46 -19.99 -44.26
C LEU A 117 -15.92 -18.98 -43.24
N GLN A 118 -15.14 -19.40 -42.24
CA GLN A 118 -14.44 -18.48 -41.35
C GLN A 118 -13.46 -17.54 -42.08
N ILE A 119 -12.95 -17.95 -43.24
CA ILE A 119 -12.15 -17.09 -44.13
C ILE A 119 -13.06 -16.32 -45.09
N GLU A 120 -13.96 -17.04 -45.75
CA GLU A 120 -14.62 -16.53 -46.95
C GLU A 120 -15.87 -15.69 -46.63
N ALA A 121 -16.67 -16.04 -45.61
CA ALA A 121 -17.99 -15.43 -45.37
C ALA A 121 -17.94 -13.90 -45.23
N LYS A 122 -16.92 -13.36 -44.55
CA LYS A 122 -16.76 -11.92 -44.33
C LYS A 122 -16.56 -11.13 -45.64
N ARG A 123 -16.02 -11.76 -46.69
CA ARG A 123 -15.80 -11.12 -48.00
C ARG A 123 -17.11 -10.87 -48.76
N HIS A 124 -18.18 -11.56 -48.38
CA HIS A 124 -19.50 -11.48 -48.99
C HIS A 124 -20.49 -10.66 -48.16
N VAL A 125 -20.02 -10.05 -47.05
CA VAL A 125 -20.84 -9.15 -46.23
C VAL A 125 -21.07 -7.85 -46.99
N THR A 126 -22.34 -7.47 -47.11
CA THR A 126 -22.77 -6.26 -47.80
C THR A 126 -23.08 -5.15 -46.80
N GLY A 127 -22.74 -3.90 -47.14
CA GLY A 127 -23.01 -2.71 -46.32
C GLY A 127 -21.72 -2.00 -45.87
N GLY A 128 -21.49 -0.79 -46.38
CA GLY A 128 -20.43 0.12 -45.93
C GLY A 128 -20.73 0.72 -44.56
N SER A 129 -20.78 2.05 -44.42
CA SER A 129 -21.05 2.80 -43.17
C SER A 129 -22.41 2.55 -42.50
N GLY A 130 -23.19 1.56 -42.95
CA GLY A 130 -24.50 1.16 -42.43
C GLY A 130 -24.47 -0.17 -41.66
N ASN A 131 -25.63 -0.80 -41.45
CA ASN A 131 -25.74 -2.08 -40.74
C ASN A 131 -25.34 -3.27 -41.66
N PRO A 132 -24.20 -3.94 -41.43
CA PRO A 132 -23.69 -4.99 -42.32
C PRO A 132 -24.59 -6.22 -42.35
N LYS A 133 -24.69 -6.89 -43.52
CA LYS A 133 -25.54 -8.07 -43.71
C LYS A 133 -24.92 -9.16 -44.58
N LEU A 134 -25.17 -10.41 -44.22
CA LEU A 134 -24.88 -11.61 -45.00
C LEU A 134 -26.12 -12.51 -45.02
N MET A 135 -26.97 -12.31 -46.03
CA MET A 135 -28.25 -13.01 -46.19
C MET A 135 -28.08 -14.42 -46.80
N SER A 136 -29.01 -15.33 -46.55
CA SER A 136 -28.95 -16.74 -47.00
C SER A 136 -28.75 -16.89 -48.51
N ASN A 137 -29.44 -16.08 -49.32
CA ASN A 137 -29.34 -16.09 -50.78
C ASN A 137 -27.94 -15.70 -51.30
N VAL A 138 -27.15 -14.99 -50.49
CA VAL A 138 -25.74 -14.68 -50.78
C VAL A 138 -24.87 -15.86 -50.36
N VAL A 139 -25.08 -16.39 -49.16
CA VAL A 139 -24.34 -17.57 -48.65
C VAL A 139 -24.49 -18.78 -49.57
N GLU A 140 -25.69 -19.03 -50.10
CA GLU A 140 -25.97 -20.08 -51.08
C GLU A 140 -25.10 -19.99 -52.33
N LYS A 141 -24.67 -18.78 -52.71
CA LYS A 141 -23.86 -18.52 -53.90
C LYS A 141 -22.36 -18.51 -53.62
N ILE A 142 -21.94 -18.53 -52.35
CA ILE A 142 -20.52 -18.62 -52.00
C ILE A 142 -20.00 -19.96 -52.51
N GLU A 143 -18.90 -19.91 -53.26
CA GLU A 143 -18.25 -21.11 -53.78
C GLU A 143 -17.39 -21.75 -52.69
N ILE A 144 -17.45 -23.07 -52.60
CA ILE A 144 -16.64 -23.89 -51.71
C ILE A 144 -15.76 -24.84 -52.54
N PRO A 145 -14.45 -24.93 -52.24
CA PRO A 145 -13.59 -25.94 -52.83
C PRO A 145 -13.85 -27.29 -52.16
N ILE A 146 -14.08 -28.33 -52.96
CA ILE A 146 -14.33 -29.70 -52.50
C ILE A 146 -13.15 -30.58 -52.93
N PRO A 147 -12.07 -30.63 -52.12
CA PRO A 147 -11.01 -31.61 -52.34
C PRO A 147 -11.49 -33.01 -51.92
N PRO A 148 -10.74 -34.10 -52.24
CA PRO A 148 -11.08 -35.44 -51.79
C PRO A 148 -11.29 -35.53 -50.27
N LEU A 149 -12.26 -36.33 -49.81
CA LEU A 149 -12.59 -36.49 -48.38
C LEU A 149 -11.35 -36.69 -47.50
N LYS A 150 -10.42 -37.56 -47.91
CA LYS A 150 -9.18 -37.84 -47.16
C LYS A 150 -8.30 -36.60 -46.95
N ILE A 151 -8.37 -35.63 -47.87
CA ILE A 151 -7.68 -34.34 -47.74
C ILE A 151 -8.47 -33.42 -46.81
N GLN A 152 -9.80 -33.35 -46.96
CA GLN A 152 -10.66 -32.61 -46.02
C GLN A 152 -10.44 -33.09 -44.57
N GLU A 153 -10.42 -34.40 -44.33
CA GLU A 153 -10.15 -35.00 -43.02
C GLU A 153 -8.79 -34.59 -42.45
N LYS A 154 -7.74 -34.58 -43.28
CA LYS A 154 -6.40 -34.15 -42.85
C LYS A 154 -6.36 -32.66 -42.51
N ILE A 155 -7.04 -31.82 -43.30
CA ILE A 155 -7.15 -30.38 -43.04
C ILE A 155 -7.90 -30.15 -41.73
N VAL A 156 -9.09 -30.75 -41.59
CA VAL A 156 -9.92 -30.65 -40.37
C VAL A 156 -9.14 -31.14 -39.16
N LYS A 157 -8.49 -32.30 -39.22
CA LYS A 157 -7.67 -32.83 -38.12
C LYS A 157 -6.53 -31.89 -37.73
N THR A 158 -5.92 -31.21 -38.70
CA THR A 158 -4.84 -30.26 -38.44
C THR A 158 -5.37 -28.99 -37.78
N LEU A 159 -6.47 -28.44 -38.31
CA LEU A 159 -7.10 -27.22 -37.79
C LEU A 159 -7.77 -27.44 -36.42
N ASP A 160 -8.39 -28.61 -36.20
CA ASP A 160 -8.92 -29.03 -34.91
C ASP A 160 -7.80 -29.07 -33.86
N LYS A 161 -6.67 -29.73 -34.17
CA LYS A 161 -5.50 -29.76 -33.27
C LYS A 161 -4.97 -28.36 -32.93
N PHE A 162 -4.91 -27.45 -33.89
CA PHE A 162 -4.50 -26.08 -33.60
C PHE A 162 -5.53 -25.32 -32.75
N THR A 163 -6.83 -25.55 -33.00
CA THR A 163 -7.91 -24.90 -32.26
C THR A 163 -7.95 -25.40 -30.81
N GLU A 164 -7.79 -26.71 -30.59
CA GLU A 164 -7.64 -27.34 -29.28
C GLU A 164 -6.43 -26.75 -28.54
N TYR A 165 -5.25 -26.75 -29.18
CA TYR A 165 -4.02 -26.20 -28.59
C TYR A 165 -4.16 -24.72 -28.17
N VAL A 166 -4.79 -23.88 -29.01
CA VAL A 166 -5.02 -22.46 -28.67
C VAL A 166 -6.02 -22.32 -27.52
N THR A 167 -7.01 -23.19 -27.43
CA THR A 167 -8.04 -23.16 -26.36
C THR A 167 -7.46 -23.64 -25.03
N GLU A 168 -6.71 -24.75 -25.04
CA GLU A 168 -5.99 -25.29 -23.87
C GLU A 168 -5.00 -24.26 -23.33
N LEU A 169 -4.16 -23.67 -24.20
CA LEU A 169 -3.20 -22.63 -23.80
C LEU A 169 -3.90 -21.40 -23.19
N GLN A 170 -5.06 -20.99 -23.73
CA GLN A 170 -5.85 -19.89 -23.15
C GLN A 170 -6.40 -20.24 -21.76
N ALA A 171 -6.90 -21.46 -21.57
CA ALA A 171 -7.44 -21.91 -20.28
C ALA A 171 -6.34 -22.06 -19.22
N GLU A 172 -5.23 -22.73 -19.56
CA GLU A 172 -4.06 -22.87 -18.70
C GLU A 172 -3.50 -21.50 -18.30
N LEU A 173 -3.45 -20.55 -19.23
CA LEU A 173 -2.99 -19.20 -18.95
C LEU A 173 -3.90 -18.45 -17.96
N GLN A 174 -5.23 -18.51 -18.17
CA GLN A 174 -6.16 -17.85 -17.25
C GLN A 174 -6.04 -18.45 -15.85
N ALA A 175 -5.86 -19.77 -15.76
CA ALA A 175 -5.61 -20.45 -14.49
C ALA A 175 -4.29 -20.01 -13.85
N GLU A 176 -3.18 -19.95 -14.59
CA GLU A 176 -1.88 -19.50 -14.09
C GLU A 176 -1.91 -18.02 -13.67
N LEU A 177 -2.53 -17.14 -14.46
CA LEU A 177 -2.73 -15.72 -14.10
C LEU A 177 -3.53 -15.58 -12.81
N GLN A 178 -4.61 -16.34 -12.65
CA GLN A 178 -5.40 -16.35 -11.42
C GLN A 178 -4.58 -16.87 -10.24
N TYR A 179 -3.82 -17.96 -10.43
CA TYR A 179 -2.96 -18.53 -9.40
C TYR A 179 -1.89 -17.54 -8.94
N ARG A 180 -1.20 -16.86 -9.87
CA ARG A 180 -0.20 -15.82 -9.57
C ARG A 180 -0.80 -14.60 -8.90
N THR A 181 -2.00 -14.20 -9.31
CA THR A 181 -2.73 -13.08 -8.68
C THR A 181 -3.07 -13.42 -7.22
N ASN A 182 -3.64 -14.60 -6.98
CA ASN A 182 -3.94 -15.08 -5.62
C ASN A 182 -2.68 -15.20 -4.76
N GLN A 183 -1.59 -15.71 -5.34
CA GLN A 183 -0.29 -15.83 -4.67
C GLN A 183 0.27 -14.45 -4.28
N TYR A 184 0.21 -13.48 -5.18
CA TYR A 184 0.63 -12.10 -4.91
C TYR A 184 -0.18 -11.46 -3.79
N GLU A 185 -1.50 -11.59 -3.83
CA GLU A 185 -2.38 -11.04 -2.80
C GLU A 185 -2.10 -11.65 -1.43
N TYR A 186 -1.93 -12.98 -1.36
CA TYR A 186 -1.55 -13.67 -0.13
C TYR A 186 -0.24 -13.14 0.44
N TYR A 187 0.83 -13.10 -0.35
CA TYR A 187 2.13 -12.64 0.14
C TYR A 187 2.14 -11.15 0.46
N ARG A 188 1.46 -10.30 -0.33
CA ARG A 188 1.31 -8.87 -0.02
C ARG A 188 0.63 -8.67 1.33
N ASN A 189 -0.48 -9.35 1.57
CA ASN A 189 -1.23 -9.23 2.83
C ASN A 189 -0.44 -9.79 4.01
N MET A 190 0.28 -10.91 3.82
CA MET A 190 1.21 -11.42 4.82
C MET A 190 2.33 -10.41 5.13
N LEU A 191 3.00 -9.88 4.11
CA LEU A 191 4.12 -8.93 4.26
C LEU A 191 3.69 -7.60 4.92
N LEU A 192 2.48 -7.12 4.62
CA LEU A 192 1.91 -5.90 5.19
C LEU A 192 1.11 -6.14 6.48
N SER A 193 1.03 -7.39 6.96
CA SER A 193 0.35 -7.71 8.20
C SER A 193 1.13 -7.19 9.41
N GLU A 194 0.40 -6.79 10.44
CA GLU A 194 1.00 -6.33 11.69
C GLU A 194 1.94 -7.38 12.29
N GLU A 195 1.55 -8.66 12.26
CA GLU A 195 2.38 -9.76 12.80
C GLU A 195 3.73 -9.87 12.07
N TYR A 196 3.72 -9.89 10.73
CA TYR A 196 4.94 -10.02 9.94
C TYR A 196 5.82 -8.77 10.06
N LEU A 197 5.22 -7.58 9.98
CA LEU A 197 5.94 -6.33 10.15
C LEU A 197 6.56 -6.24 11.55
N ASN A 198 5.87 -6.72 12.60
CA ASN A 198 6.41 -6.76 13.96
C ASN A 198 7.60 -7.72 14.06
N LYS A 199 7.47 -8.93 13.49
CA LYS A 199 8.56 -9.92 13.44
C LYS A 199 9.77 -9.40 12.65
N LEU A 200 9.54 -8.72 11.54
CA LEU A 200 10.58 -8.19 10.68
C LEU A 200 11.26 -6.97 11.31
N SER A 201 10.50 -6.07 11.92
CA SER A 201 11.05 -4.94 12.69
C SER A 201 11.95 -5.45 13.82
N LYS A 202 11.54 -6.51 14.52
CA LYS A 202 12.38 -7.18 15.54
C LYS A 202 13.67 -7.79 14.99
N LYS A 203 13.74 -8.13 13.69
CA LYS A 203 14.87 -8.83 13.06
C LYS A 203 15.82 -7.90 12.30
N LEU A 204 15.28 -6.92 11.57
CA LEU A 204 16.08 -5.98 10.75
C LEU A 204 16.64 -4.82 11.57
N LEU A 205 16.06 -4.50 12.73
CA LEU A 205 16.63 -3.47 13.63
C LEU A 205 17.76 -4.01 14.53
N ASP A 206 18.01 -5.33 14.53
CA ASP A 206 19.25 -5.92 15.07
C ASP A 206 20.45 -5.69 14.10
N VAL A 207 20.23 -5.11 12.91
CA VAL A 207 21.26 -4.74 11.92
C VAL A 207 21.02 -3.31 11.43
N SER A 208 21.63 -2.35 12.12
CA SER A 208 21.79 -0.92 11.77
C SER A 208 21.28 -0.45 10.38
N GLU A 209 20.29 0.44 10.37
CA GLU A 209 20.41 1.88 10.05
C GLU A 209 19.02 2.51 9.94
N GLY A 210 18.80 3.71 10.48
CA GLY A 210 17.59 4.49 10.17
C GLY A 210 16.82 5.12 11.34
N GLY A 211 17.48 5.40 12.47
CA GLY A 211 16.88 6.18 13.55
C GLY A 211 17.89 6.71 14.58
N THR A 212 19.04 7.18 14.10
CA THR A 212 20.15 7.79 14.88
C THR A 212 20.57 7.02 16.12
N ASN A 213 21.41 5.99 15.98
CA ASN A 213 22.24 5.46 17.09
C ASN A 213 23.35 6.47 17.48
N ARG A 214 23.07 7.77 17.37
CA ARG A 214 24.00 8.86 17.60
C ARG A 214 23.78 9.36 19.01
N LEU A 215 24.84 9.32 19.79
CA LEU A 215 24.92 9.90 21.11
C LEU A 215 25.51 11.29 20.99
N LEU A 216 24.75 12.30 21.44
CA LEU A 216 25.23 13.68 21.50
C LEU A 216 25.92 13.91 22.85
N CYS A 217 27.18 14.33 22.82
CA CYS A 217 27.86 14.79 24.02
C CYS A 217 27.66 16.29 24.17
N THR A 218 26.92 16.71 25.19
CA THR A 218 26.51 18.10 25.42
C THR A 218 26.51 18.43 26.92
N THR A 219 26.13 19.66 27.30
CA THR A 219 25.94 20.05 28.70
C THR A 219 24.48 20.23 29.08
N LEU A 220 24.17 20.25 30.39
CA LEU A 220 22.83 20.58 30.88
C LEU A 220 22.42 22.03 30.51
N GLY A 221 23.36 22.98 30.45
CA GLY A 221 23.07 24.35 30.04
C GLY A 221 22.71 24.47 28.55
N ASP A 222 23.20 23.56 27.70
CA ASP A 222 22.89 23.56 26.27
C ASP A 222 21.49 23.01 25.97
N ILE A 223 20.95 22.15 26.85
CA ILE A 223 19.67 21.45 26.64
C ILE A 223 18.55 21.93 27.57
N GLY A 224 18.85 22.85 28.46
CA GLY A 224 17.88 23.36 29.42
C GLY A 224 18.37 24.55 30.22
N LYS A 225 17.49 25.06 31.08
CA LYS A 225 17.75 26.25 31.89
C LYS A 225 17.38 26.02 33.34
N PHE A 226 18.32 26.32 34.24
CA PHE A 226 18.07 26.37 35.67
C PHE A 226 17.51 27.75 36.07
N THR A 227 16.44 27.76 36.86
CA THR A 227 15.85 28.98 37.42
C THR A 227 15.71 28.83 38.93
N ARG A 228 16.41 29.67 39.69
CA ARG A 228 16.30 29.68 41.15
C ARG A 228 14.95 30.25 41.59
N GLY A 229 14.33 29.62 42.59
CA GLY A 229 13.06 30.09 43.14
C GLY A 229 13.21 31.28 44.08
N ASN A 230 12.08 31.70 44.67
CA ASN A 230 12.04 32.81 45.61
C ASN A 230 12.03 32.33 47.06
N GLY A 231 12.61 33.11 47.97
CA GLY A 231 12.53 32.81 49.41
C GLY A 231 11.08 32.69 49.87
N LEU A 232 10.77 31.60 50.57
CA LEU A 232 9.48 31.33 51.20
C LEU A 232 9.71 31.01 52.67
N GLN A 233 9.01 31.71 53.55
CA GLN A 233 9.05 31.50 54.99
C GLN A 233 7.91 30.58 55.44
N LYS A 234 8.07 29.95 56.62
CA LYS A 234 7.02 29.09 57.17
C LYS A 234 5.71 29.81 57.44
N SER A 235 5.76 31.12 57.73
CA SER A 235 4.59 31.97 57.91
C SER A 235 3.81 32.23 56.63
N ASP A 236 4.41 32.00 55.46
CA ASP A 236 3.81 32.30 54.17
C ASP A 236 2.81 31.23 53.71
N PHE A 237 2.85 30.05 54.35
CA PHE A 237 1.98 28.93 54.01
C PHE A 237 0.56 29.10 54.57
N ALA A 238 -0.42 28.89 53.70
CA ALA A 238 -1.84 28.91 54.02
C ALA A 238 -2.46 27.51 53.85
N SER A 239 -3.62 27.30 54.48
CA SER A 239 -4.42 26.07 54.33
C SER A 239 -5.09 25.95 52.96
N HIS A 240 -5.28 27.06 52.25
CA HIS A 240 -5.84 27.15 50.90
C HIS A 240 -5.25 28.36 50.16
N GLY A 241 -5.19 28.32 48.83
CA GLY A 241 -4.63 29.41 48.03
C GLY A 241 -4.03 28.94 46.72
N LYS A 242 -3.00 29.64 46.22
CA LYS A 242 -2.27 29.26 45.02
C LYS A 242 -1.22 28.19 45.32
N PRO A 243 -1.01 27.22 44.41
CA PRO A 243 -0.19 26.04 44.66
C PRO A 243 1.31 26.37 44.73
N VAL A 244 2.02 25.80 45.70
CA VAL A 244 3.47 25.98 45.86
C VAL A 244 4.18 24.70 46.30
N ILE A 245 5.41 24.50 45.84
CA ILE A 245 6.30 23.44 46.33
C ILE A 245 7.47 24.04 47.12
N HIS A 246 7.65 23.56 48.33
CA HIS A 246 8.78 23.90 49.19
C HIS A 246 9.87 22.83 49.14
N TYR A 247 11.15 23.23 49.15
CA TYR A 247 12.28 22.30 48.98
C TYR A 247 12.26 21.13 49.98
N GLY A 248 11.89 21.38 51.24
CA GLY A 248 11.79 20.35 52.29
C GLY A 248 10.78 19.24 51.98
N GLN A 249 9.77 19.52 51.14
CA GLN A 249 8.74 18.55 50.75
C GLN A 249 9.25 17.57 49.70
N ILE A 250 10.23 17.97 48.88
CA ILE A 250 10.88 17.06 47.91
C ILE A 250 11.53 15.88 48.65
N TYR A 251 12.08 16.14 49.83
CA TYR A 251 12.71 15.09 50.64
C TYR A 251 11.72 14.12 51.25
N THR A 252 10.57 14.61 51.68
CA THR A 252 9.72 13.94 52.68
C THR A 252 8.33 13.56 52.20
N LYS A 253 7.84 14.18 51.12
CA LYS A 253 6.42 14.10 50.72
C LYS A 253 6.22 13.75 49.25
N TYR A 254 7.17 14.12 48.37
CA TYR A 254 7.06 13.83 46.95
C TYR A 254 7.91 12.62 46.54
N GLY A 255 7.40 11.89 45.55
CA GLY A 255 8.11 10.80 44.87
C GLY A 255 8.91 11.31 43.66
N PHE A 256 9.08 10.43 42.66
CA PHE A 256 9.80 10.76 41.43
C PHE A 256 9.09 11.83 40.58
N GLU A 257 7.76 11.78 40.54
CA GLU A 257 6.91 12.76 39.87
C GLU A 257 5.69 13.10 40.73
N THR A 258 5.06 14.24 40.44
CA THR A 258 3.81 14.63 41.08
C THR A 258 2.98 15.58 40.21
N ASN A 259 1.67 15.47 40.32
CA ASN A 259 0.67 16.37 39.76
C ASN A 259 -0.15 17.09 40.84
N GLU A 260 0.19 16.89 42.12
CA GLU A 260 -0.51 17.44 43.26
C GLU A 260 0.44 18.28 44.12
N VAL A 261 -0.11 19.30 44.78
CA VAL A 261 0.63 20.12 45.76
C VAL A 261 0.08 19.95 47.16
N ILE A 262 0.96 20.10 48.14
CA ILE A 262 0.62 19.98 49.57
C ILE A 262 0.56 21.36 50.24
N SER A 263 1.17 22.38 49.65
CA SER A 263 1.25 23.72 50.21
C SER A 263 0.64 24.77 49.31
N PHE A 264 0.06 25.79 49.95
CA PHE A 264 -0.58 26.92 49.30
C PHE A 264 -0.08 28.24 49.88
N VAL A 265 -0.12 29.30 49.08
CA VAL A 265 0.22 30.67 49.46
C VAL A 265 -0.89 31.64 49.01
N SER A 266 -0.87 32.88 49.50
CA SER A 266 -1.77 33.93 49.03
C SER A 266 -1.53 34.26 47.54
N GLU A 267 -2.56 34.78 46.88
CA GLU A 267 -2.48 35.17 45.46
C GLU A 267 -1.44 36.28 45.22
N GLU A 268 -1.39 37.28 46.10
CA GLU A 268 -0.41 38.36 46.02
C GLU A 268 1.05 37.86 46.11
N LEU A 269 1.30 36.87 46.99
CA LEU A 269 2.62 36.29 47.12
C LEU A 269 2.96 35.45 45.88
N PHE A 270 2.02 34.64 45.41
CA PHE A 270 2.19 33.78 44.25
C PHE A 270 2.55 34.53 42.97
N GLU A 271 2.01 35.73 42.76
CA GLU A 271 2.36 36.58 41.61
C GLU A 271 3.84 36.98 41.60
N LYS A 272 4.46 37.10 42.78
CA LYS A 272 5.87 37.46 42.96
C LYS A 272 6.80 36.25 42.86
N LEU A 273 6.28 35.02 42.97
CA LEU A 273 7.06 33.79 42.89
C LEU A 273 7.45 33.44 41.45
N ARG A 274 8.61 32.82 41.30
CA ARG A 274 8.96 32.04 40.12
C ARG A 274 8.06 30.83 40.02
N LYS A 275 7.64 30.52 38.80
CA LYS A 275 6.64 29.50 38.49
C LYS A 275 7.25 28.39 37.66
N ALA A 276 6.95 27.16 38.05
CA ALA A 276 7.22 25.97 37.26
C ALA A 276 5.96 25.59 36.47
N ARG A 277 6.17 25.02 35.30
CA ARG A 277 5.15 24.56 34.36
C ARG A 277 5.22 23.05 34.20
N GLN A 278 4.19 22.46 33.62
CA GLN A 278 4.18 21.04 33.29
C GLN A 278 5.47 20.65 32.54
N GLY A 279 6.13 19.59 33.02
CA GLY A 279 7.40 19.11 32.50
C GLY A 279 8.65 19.76 33.12
N ASP A 280 8.53 20.80 33.95
CA ASP A 280 9.67 21.34 34.67
C ASP A 280 10.10 20.37 35.79
N ILE A 281 11.43 20.22 35.98
CA ILE A 281 12.02 19.41 37.04
C ILE A 281 12.35 20.31 38.22
N LEU A 282 11.73 20.08 39.38
CA LEU A 282 12.01 20.84 40.60
C LEU A 282 13.06 20.10 41.42
N MET A 283 14.19 20.77 41.69
CA MET A 283 15.35 20.18 42.36
C MET A 283 15.68 20.94 43.65
N ALA A 284 15.68 20.23 44.77
CA ALA A 284 16.17 20.75 46.04
C ALA A 284 17.70 20.81 46.03
N THR A 285 18.26 22.01 46.17
CA THR A 285 19.69 22.26 46.00
C THR A 285 20.44 22.46 47.32
N THR A 286 19.79 22.18 48.44
CA THR A 286 20.35 22.27 49.78
C THR A 286 19.98 21.05 50.61
N SER A 287 20.97 20.40 51.24
CA SER A 287 20.74 19.25 52.13
C SER A 287 21.78 19.18 53.26
N GLU A 288 21.53 18.33 54.25
CA GLU A 288 22.47 18.01 55.35
C GLU A 288 23.59 17.07 54.90
N ASN A 289 23.41 16.35 53.79
CA ASN A 289 24.40 15.41 53.25
C ASN A 289 24.53 15.55 51.72
N ILE A 290 25.62 14.97 51.19
CA ILE A 290 25.94 15.02 49.76
C ILE A 290 25.01 14.11 48.94
N GLU A 291 24.45 13.04 49.51
CA GLU A 291 23.58 12.12 48.78
C GLU A 291 22.26 12.80 48.38
N ASP A 292 21.63 13.49 49.33
CA ASP A 292 20.33 14.12 49.21
C ASP A 292 20.36 15.48 48.49
N VAL A 293 21.50 16.19 48.45
CA VAL A 293 21.57 17.45 47.68
C VAL A 293 21.33 17.16 46.19
N GLY A 294 20.43 17.89 45.55
CA GLY A 294 20.04 17.65 44.15
C GLY A 294 18.88 16.67 43.96
N LYS A 295 18.21 16.22 45.04
CA LYS A 295 16.97 15.43 44.91
C LYS A 295 15.91 16.23 44.15
N CYS A 296 15.21 15.59 43.23
CA CYS A 296 14.26 16.26 42.35
C CYS A 296 12.93 15.54 42.20
N VAL A 297 11.92 16.29 41.76
CA VAL A 297 10.59 15.81 41.38
C VAL A 297 10.19 16.41 40.02
N VAL A 298 9.61 15.60 39.15
CA VAL A 298 9.04 16.05 37.87
C VAL A 298 7.61 16.55 38.09
N TRP A 299 7.32 17.78 37.68
CA TRP A 299 5.96 18.32 37.74
C TRP A 299 5.13 17.89 36.53
N THR A 300 4.08 17.10 36.75
CA THR A 300 3.18 16.61 35.69
C THR A 300 1.80 17.25 35.70
N GLY A 301 1.52 18.12 36.68
CA GLY A 301 0.27 18.85 36.79
C GLY A 301 0.09 19.90 35.68
N ASN A 302 -1.17 20.21 35.37
CA ASN A 302 -1.54 21.11 34.28
C ASN A 302 -1.50 22.61 34.67
N GLU A 303 -1.38 22.91 35.96
CA GLU A 303 -1.33 24.28 36.49
C GLU A 303 0.10 24.77 36.72
N GLU A 304 0.31 26.09 36.71
CA GLU A 304 1.57 26.69 37.15
C GLU A 304 1.67 26.62 38.67
N ILE A 305 2.85 26.25 39.18
CA ILE A 305 3.12 26.17 40.62
C ILE A 305 4.27 27.07 41.01
N GLY A 306 4.17 27.72 42.17
CA GLY A 306 5.27 28.49 42.75
C GLY A 306 6.30 27.54 43.35
N PHE A 307 7.55 27.99 43.51
CA PHE A 307 8.57 27.19 44.18
C PHE A 307 9.57 28.02 45.01
N SER A 308 10.07 27.41 46.09
CA SER A 308 10.93 28.06 47.09
C SER A 308 12.37 28.37 46.63
N GLY A 309 13.13 29.13 47.42
CA GLY A 309 14.43 29.71 47.00
C GLY A 309 15.66 28.82 47.17
N ASP A 310 15.53 27.75 47.95
CA ASP A 310 16.57 26.71 48.14
C ASP A 310 16.42 25.55 47.14
N MET A 311 15.73 25.80 46.04
CA MET A 311 15.52 24.89 44.93
C MET A 311 15.57 25.62 43.59
N TYR A 312 15.78 24.84 42.55
CA TYR A 312 15.73 25.30 41.17
C TYR A 312 14.62 24.57 40.43
N SER A 313 13.99 25.24 39.46
CA SER A 313 13.35 24.56 38.35
C SER A 313 14.35 24.38 37.22
N TYR A 314 14.35 23.21 36.60
CA TYR A 314 15.09 22.91 35.39
C TYR A 314 14.11 22.65 34.26
N ARG A 315 14.13 23.52 33.25
CA ARG A 315 13.30 23.42 32.05
C ARG A 315 14.15 22.92 30.89
N THR A 316 13.80 21.77 30.35
CA THR A 316 14.58 21.08 29.30
C THR A 316 13.81 21.00 27.99
N THR A 317 14.52 20.90 26.86
CA THR A 317 13.95 20.51 25.56
C THR A 317 13.81 19.01 25.39
N GLU A 318 14.41 18.24 26.30
CA GLU A 318 14.45 16.77 26.29
C GLU A 318 13.33 16.15 27.12
N ASN A 319 13.25 14.82 27.18
CA ASN A 319 12.26 14.16 28.05
C ASN A 319 12.57 14.47 29.54
N PRO A 320 11.66 15.12 30.30
CA PRO A 320 11.94 15.52 31.68
C PRO A 320 12.20 14.35 32.63
N LYS A 321 11.48 13.23 32.46
CA LYS A 321 11.70 12.02 33.26
C LYS A 321 13.07 11.41 32.97
N TYR A 322 13.49 11.39 31.70
CA TYR A 322 14.81 10.90 31.32
C TYR A 322 15.91 11.69 32.04
N ILE A 323 15.82 13.01 32.06
CA ILE A 323 16.77 13.87 32.77
C ILE A 323 16.70 13.66 34.29
N ALA A 324 15.50 13.54 34.86
CA ALA A 324 15.32 13.26 36.28
C ALA A 324 15.91 11.88 36.69
N TYR A 325 15.84 10.89 35.82
CA TYR A 325 16.53 9.60 35.99
C TYR A 325 18.05 9.76 35.86
N TYR A 326 18.54 10.52 34.90
CA TYR A 326 19.96 10.82 34.75
C TYR A 326 20.55 11.46 36.01
N PHE A 327 19.82 12.35 36.69
CA PHE A 327 20.26 12.94 37.97
C PHE A 327 20.47 11.91 39.08
N GLN A 328 19.97 10.69 38.93
CA GLN A 328 20.19 9.59 39.90
C GLN A 328 21.38 8.70 39.53
N THR A 329 22.01 8.89 38.36
CA THR A 329 23.11 8.05 37.88
C THR A 329 24.41 8.36 38.59
N ALA A 330 25.30 7.36 38.71
CA ALA A 330 26.62 7.55 39.30
C ALA A 330 27.44 8.63 38.58
N GLU A 331 27.24 8.82 37.27
CA GLU A 331 27.96 9.83 36.48
C GLU A 331 27.56 11.25 36.86
N PHE A 332 26.27 11.52 37.03
CA PHE A 332 25.82 12.82 37.54
C PHE A 332 26.31 13.05 38.98
N GLN A 333 26.22 12.04 39.84
CA GLN A 333 26.68 12.14 41.23
C GLN A 333 28.17 12.50 41.33
N LYS A 334 29.03 11.90 40.49
CA LYS A 334 30.46 12.25 40.41
C LYS A 334 30.72 13.69 39.98
N GLN A 335 29.91 14.23 39.07
CA GLN A 335 30.03 15.63 38.65
C GLN A 335 29.54 16.59 39.74
N LYS A 336 28.43 16.22 40.41
CA LYS A 336 27.83 16.91 41.56
C LYS A 336 28.83 17.05 42.71
N GLU A 337 29.42 15.94 43.15
CA GLU A 337 30.36 15.87 44.28
C GLU A 337 31.56 16.82 44.13
N LYS A 338 32.00 17.08 42.90
CA LYS A 338 33.12 18.01 42.62
C LYS A 338 32.75 19.48 42.76
N LYS A 339 31.46 19.80 42.80
CA LYS A 339 30.93 21.17 42.79
C LYS A 339 30.09 21.53 44.00
N VAL A 340 29.73 20.57 44.84
CA VAL A 340 29.03 20.87 46.09
C VAL A 340 29.89 21.71 47.01
N THR A 341 29.25 22.61 47.76
CA THR A 341 29.90 23.51 48.71
C THR A 341 29.20 23.45 50.07
N GLY A 342 29.91 23.84 51.13
CA GLY A 342 29.38 23.85 52.50
C GLY A 342 29.74 22.60 53.32
N THR A 343 29.74 22.73 54.65
CA THR A 343 30.19 21.66 55.57
C THR A 343 29.05 21.14 56.48
N LYS A 344 28.13 22.02 56.91
CA LYS A 344 26.93 21.65 57.68
C LYS A 344 25.66 21.63 56.83
N LEU A 345 25.63 22.46 55.80
CA LEU A 345 24.55 22.55 54.84
C LEU A 345 25.20 22.52 53.46
N ILE A 346 25.08 21.38 52.80
CA ILE A 346 25.63 21.12 51.48
C ILE A 346 24.75 21.82 50.44
N ARG A 347 25.36 22.50 49.48
CA ARG A 347 24.67 23.24 48.42
C ARG A 347 25.28 22.99 47.04
N ILE A 348 24.44 23.07 46.02
CA ILE A 348 24.86 23.09 44.61
C ILE A 348 24.20 24.25 43.86
N HIS A 349 24.95 24.90 42.96
CA HIS A 349 24.51 26.07 42.20
C HIS A 349 24.14 25.72 40.76
N GLY A 350 23.13 26.42 40.21
CA GLY A 350 22.69 26.24 38.83
C GLY A 350 23.83 26.42 37.82
N ASP A 351 24.62 27.49 37.96
CA ASP A 351 25.75 27.83 37.08
C ASP A 351 26.85 26.75 37.04
N ASP A 352 26.94 25.91 38.07
CA ASP A 352 27.85 24.76 38.09
C ASP A 352 27.20 23.55 37.41
N MET A 353 25.91 23.30 37.67
CA MET A 353 25.15 22.21 37.03
C MET A 353 25.00 22.41 35.52
N GLU A 354 24.89 23.66 35.05
CA GLU A 354 24.84 23.97 33.61
C GLU A 354 26.07 23.45 32.85
N LYS A 355 27.21 23.26 33.53
CA LYS A 355 28.45 22.78 32.93
C LYS A 355 28.59 21.25 32.95
N PHE A 356 27.65 20.53 33.55
CA PHE A 356 27.72 19.07 33.64
C PHE A 356 27.50 18.44 32.28
N SER A 357 28.40 17.54 31.90
CA SER A 357 28.33 16.80 30.65
C SER A 357 27.32 15.67 30.72
N ILE A 358 26.48 15.56 29.70
CA ILE A 358 25.49 14.50 29.53
C ILE A 358 25.65 13.85 28.15
N GLN A 359 25.49 12.53 28.14
CA GLN A 359 25.37 11.74 26.93
C GLN A 359 23.89 11.62 26.57
N LEU A 360 23.50 12.26 25.47
CA LEU A 360 22.10 12.42 25.10
C LEU A 360 21.75 11.56 23.88
N PRO A 361 20.96 10.48 24.04
CA PRO A 361 20.41 9.74 22.92
C PRO A 361 19.23 10.51 22.29
N PRO A 362 18.73 10.12 21.11
CA PRO A 362 17.55 10.73 20.51
C PRO A 362 16.31 10.63 21.41
N LEU A 363 15.43 11.63 21.35
CA LEU A 363 14.16 11.69 22.10
C LEU A 363 13.34 10.39 22.03
N SER A 364 13.30 9.74 20.86
CA SER A 364 12.59 8.46 20.69
C SER A 364 13.16 7.34 21.56
N LEU A 365 14.49 7.30 21.73
CA LEU A 365 15.16 6.33 22.59
C LEU A 365 15.02 6.73 24.07
N GLN A 366 15.09 8.03 24.40
CA GLN A 366 14.81 8.53 25.75
C GLN A 366 13.42 8.09 26.24
N ASN A 367 12.39 8.23 25.39
CA ASN A 367 11.02 7.82 25.74
C ASN A 367 10.91 6.33 26.06
N LYS A 368 11.61 5.46 25.31
CA LYS A 368 11.64 4.01 25.58
C LYS A 368 12.38 3.67 26.86
N ILE A 369 13.50 4.35 27.13
CA ILE A 369 14.22 4.19 28.40
C ILE A 369 13.30 4.58 29.56
N VAL A 370 12.60 5.71 29.45
CA VAL A 370 11.65 6.17 30.47
C VAL A 370 10.51 5.18 30.67
N GLU A 371 9.90 4.64 29.60
CA GLU A 371 8.86 3.62 29.71
C GLU A 371 9.35 2.39 30.48
N ILE A 372 10.57 1.95 30.21
CA ILE A 372 11.18 0.82 30.91
C ILE A 372 11.39 1.13 32.39
N LEU A 373 11.98 2.30 32.71
CA LEU A 373 12.29 2.69 34.08
C LEU A 373 11.03 3.00 34.91
N ASP A 374 10.00 3.62 34.32
CA ASP A 374 8.71 3.87 34.96
C ASP A 374 8.05 2.54 35.37
N LYS A 375 8.09 1.52 34.50
CA LYS A 375 7.55 0.19 34.85
C LYS A 375 8.35 -0.51 35.95
N PHE A 376 9.68 -0.40 35.95
CA PHE A 376 10.48 -0.91 37.06
C PHE A 376 10.12 -0.21 38.39
N GLN A 377 9.93 1.11 38.38
CA GLN A 377 9.49 1.85 39.57
C GLN A 377 8.08 1.47 40.03
N ALA A 378 7.17 1.22 39.10
CA ALA A 378 5.82 0.72 39.41
C ALA A 378 5.91 -0.66 40.08
N MET A 379 6.70 -1.59 39.54
CA MET A 379 6.93 -2.91 40.13
C MET A 379 7.55 -2.82 41.53
N LEU A 380 8.46 -1.87 41.79
CA LEU A 380 9.00 -1.62 43.13
C LEU A 380 7.93 -1.07 44.08
N SER A 381 7.06 -0.18 43.62
CA SER A 381 6.00 0.41 44.43
C SER A 381 4.92 -0.62 44.81
N GLU A 382 4.64 -1.58 43.93
CA GLU A 382 3.72 -2.69 44.12
C GLU A 382 4.25 -3.79 45.07
N THR A 383 5.54 -3.75 45.43
CA THR A 383 6.16 -4.78 46.31
C THR A 383 5.90 -4.60 47.81
N LYS A 384 5.14 -3.57 48.22
CA LYS A 384 4.74 -3.36 49.62
C LYS A 384 3.88 -4.53 50.13
N GLY A 385 4.54 -5.53 50.71
CA GLY A 385 3.93 -6.77 51.20
C GLY A 385 4.72 -8.05 50.88
N LEU A 386 5.76 -7.97 50.05
CA LEU A 386 6.64 -9.10 49.70
C LEU A 386 7.77 -9.31 50.73
N LEU A 387 8.43 -10.47 50.69
CA LEU A 387 9.55 -10.79 51.58
C LEU A 387 10.71 -9.78 51.39
N PRO A 388 11.40 -9.34 52.47
CA PRO A 388 12.48 -8.35 52.39
C PRO A 388 13.58 -8.68 51.37
N LYS A 389 13.89 -9.98 51.20
CA LYS A 389 14.88 -10.46 50.23
C LYS A 389 14.45 -10.21 48.78
N GLU A 390 13.17 -10.39 48.47
CA GLU A 390 12.63 -10.15 47.13
C GLU A 390 12.60 -8.65 46.79
N ILE A 391 12.31 -7.81 47.78
CA ILE A 391 12.39 -6.34 47.65
C ILE A 391 13.84 -5.93 47.37
N GLU A 392 14.80 -6.48 48.10
CA GLU A 392 16.24 -6.22 47.90
C GLU A 392 16.73 -6.66 46.51
N GLU A 393 16.30 -7.84 46.05
CA GLU A 393 16.66 -8.36 44.71
C GLU A 393 16.07 -7.50 43.58
N ARG A 394 14.80 -7.07 43.69
CA ARG A 394 14.16 -6.18 42.71
C ARG A 394 14.80 -4.79 42.72
N GLN A 395 15.18 -4.27 43.89
CA GLN A 395 15.88 -2.99 44.01
C GLN A 395 17.25 -3.04 43.31
N LYS A 396 18.04 -4.09 43.54
CA LYS A 396 19.32 -4.31 42.84
C LYS A 396 19.15 -4.44 41.33
N GLN A 397 18.10 -5.13 40.88
CA GLN A 397 17.80 -5.29 39.46
C GLN A 397 17.43 -3.94 38.80
N TYR A 398 16.59 -3.14 39.46
CA TYR A 398 16.25 -1.80 38.99
C TYR A 398 17.48 -0.90 38.91
N GLU A 399 18.32 -0.87 39.95
CA GLU A 399 19.55 -0.07 39.98
C GLU A 399 20.51 -0.48 38.85
N TYR A 400 20.68 -1.80 38.64
CA TYR A 400 21.49 -2.32 37.54
C TYR A 400 21.01 -1.81 36.17
N TYR A 401 19.72 -1.97 35.85
CA TYR A 401 19.19 -1.54 34.56
C TYR A 401 19.12 -0.02 34.44
N ARG A 402 18.83 0.73 35.51
CA ARG A 402 18.85 2.21 35.50
C ARG A 402 20.24 2.72 35.13
N GLU A 403 21.29 2.22 35.78
CA GLU A 403 22.65 2.64 35.45
C GLU A 403 23.01 2.24 34.00
N LYS A 404 22.71 1.00 33.59
CA LYS A 404 23.07 0.50 32.25
C LYS A 404 22.30 1.13 31.10
N LEU A 405 21.05 1.55 31.30
CA LEU A 405 20.25 2.17 30.25
C LEU A 405 20.57 3.66 30.08
N LEU A 406 21.13 4.29 31.12
CA LEU A 406 21.52 5.71 31.15
C LEU A 406 23.03 5.92 30.95
N THR A 407 23.80 4.83 30.79
CA THR A 407 25.21 4.83 30.42
C THR A 407 25.39 4.08 29.11
N PHE A 408 26.09 4.69 28.15
CA PHE A 408 26.20 4.12 26.80
C PHE A 408 27.59 3.56 26.57
N ASP A 409 27.66 2.29 26.15
CA ASP A 409 28.84 1.75 25.50
C ASP A 409 28.96 2.41 24.13
N VAL A 410 30.14 2.92 23.77
CA VAL A 410 30.34 3.68 22.53
C VAL A 410 31.39 3.04 21.65
N GLU A 411 31.10 2.93 20.35
CA GLU A 411 32.08 2.56 19.34
C GLU A 411 32.82 3.84 18.89
N SER A 412 34.16 3.77 18.77
CA SER A 412 35.04 4.90 18.49
C SER A 412 34.52 5.80 17.36
N GLY A 413 34.30 7.09 17.66
CA GLY A 413 33.68 8.05 16.74
C GLY A 413 34.68 8.82 15.86
N THR A 414 34.25 9.18 14.65
CA THR A 414 35.02 9.96 13.67
C THR A 414 34.99 11.48 13.92
N HIS A 415 34.20 11.98 14.89
CA HIS A 415 34.04 13.42 15.21
C HIS A 415 33.93 13.65 16.73
N ALA A 416 34.51 14.75 17.24
CA ALA A 416 34.69 15.02 18.67
C ALA A 416 33.41 15.22 19.52
N ARG A 417 32.22 15.38 18.90
CA ARG A 417 30.95 15.69 19.61
C ARG A 417 29.81 14.69 19.37
N THR A 418 30.04 13.63 18.60
CA THR A 418 29.00 12.65 18.29
C THR A 418 29.60 11.25 18.25
N GLN A 419 29.01 10.34 19.02
CA GLN A 419 29.46 8.94 19.15
C GLN A 419 28.37 7.98 18.65
N LEU A 420 28.77 6.77 18.27
CA LEU A 420 27.82 5.70 17.93
C LEU A 420 27.59 4.83 19.16
N ILE A 421 26.32 4.59 19.49
CA ILE A 421 25.93 3.66 20.54
C ILE A 421 26.29 2.24 20.07
N ALA A 422 27.07 1.52 20.87
CA ALA A 422 27.52 0.17 20.57
C ALA A 422 26.34 -0.81 20.49
N ASN A 423 26.47 -1.84 19.65
CA ASN A 423 25.42 -2.86 19.52
C ASN A 423 25.15 -3.62 20.83
N SER A 424 26.14 -3.73 21.73
CA SER A 424 25.98 -4.31 23.08
C SER A 424 24.90 -3.63 23.90
N TYR A 425 24.73 -2.32 23.76
CA TYR A 425 23.72 -1.55 24.48
C TYR A 425 22.29 -2.00 24.11
N PHE A 426 22.04 -2.26 22.83
CA PHE A 426 20.71 -2.66 22.36
C PHE A 426 20.32 -4.08 22.84
N ILE A 427 21.31 -4.93 23.11
CA ILE A 427 21.10 -6.23 23.77
C ILE A 427 20.58 -6.00 25.19
N ILE A 428 21.25 -5.14 25.96
CA ILE A 428 20.85 -4.80 27.34
C ILE A 428 19.47 -4.14 27.38
N LEU A 429 19.19 -3.22 26.44
CA LEU A 429 17.88 -2.59 26.28
C LEU A 429 16.77 -3.62 26.06
N LYS A 430 17.04 -4.65 25.25
CA LYS A 430 16.12 -5.76 24.95
C LYS A 430 15.91 -6.68 26.15
N GLU A 431 16.97 -7.00 26.87
CA GLU A 431 16.89 -7.75 28.13
C GLU A 431 16.02 -7.02 29.14
N ALA A 432 16.31 -5.74 29.39
CA ALA A 432 15.57 -4.92 30.34
C ALA A 432 14.08 -4.86 29.99
N ALA A 433 13.74 -4.61 28.73
CA ALA A 433 12.35 -4.53 28.28
C ALA A 433 11.60 -5.87 28.38
N ASN A 434 12.26 -6.99 28.12
CA ASN A 434 11.66 -8.32 28.28
C ASN A 434 11.31 -8.62 29.73
N VAL A 435 12.16 -8.22 30.69
CA VAL A 435 11.93 -8.45 32.14
C VAL A 435 10.61 -7.83 32.61
N ILE A 436 10.25 -6.67 32.07
CA ILE A 436 9.07 -5.89 32.47
C ILE A 436 7.90 -5.96 31.48
N GLY A 437 7.99 -6.86 30.49
CA GLY A 437 6.98 -7.01 29.44
C GLY A 437 6.74 -5.72 28.63
N VAL A 438 7.77 -4.90 28.42
CA VAL A 438 7.73 -3.77 27.47
C VAL A 438 8.09 -4.30 26.09
N ASN A 439 7.19 -4.10 25.13
CA ASN A 439 7.54 -4.37 23.75
C ASN A 439 8.36 -3.19 23.22
N LEU A 440 9.69 -3.35 23.12
CA LEU A 440 10.57 -2.33 22.56
C LEU A 440 10.14 -1.86 21.18
N TYR A 441 9.43 -2.68 20.41
CA TYR A 441 9.02 -2.36 19.05
C TYR A 441 7.57 -2.78 18.87
N SER A 442 6.66 -1.89 19.24
CA SER A 442 5.29 -1.89 18.74
C SER A 442 5.26 -1.15 17.42
N ILE A 443 4.69 -1.77 16.39
CA ILE A 443 4.24 -1.03 15.22
C ILE A 443 3.15 -0.09 15.67
N GLU A 444 3.42 1.20 15.55
CA GLU A 444 2.41 2.22 15.80
C GLU A 444 1.47 2.28 14.61
N TRP A 445 0.18 2.12 14.89
CA TRP A 445 -0.87 2.44 13.94
C TRP A 445 -1.05 3.96 13.92
N LYS A 446 -0.64 4.59 12.82
CA LYS A 446 -0.77 6.05 12.63
C LYS A 446 -1.87 6.37 11.64
N THR A 447 -2.53 7.49 11.84
CA THR A 447 -3.47 8.01 10.85
C THR A 447 -2.70 8.66 9.70
N LEU A 448 -3.28 8.72 8.49
CA LEU A 448 -2.64 9.44 7.38
C LEU A 448 -2.43 10.92 7.71
N GLY A 449 -3.30 11.52 8.54
CA GLY A 449 -3.12 12.88 9.05
C GLY A 449 -1.91 13.06 9.97
N ASP A 450 -1.48 12.01 10.69
CA ASP A 450 -0.31 12.08 11.57
C ASP A 450 1.03 12.01 10.80
N ILE A 451 1.03 11.39 9.62
CA ILE A 451 2.26 11.10 8.85
C ILE A 451 2.47 12.07 7.67
N GLY A 452 1.46 12.86 7.32
CA GLY A 452 1.51 13.74 6.16
C GLY A 452 0.33 14.70 6.08
N ARG A 453 0.30 15.47 4.98
CA ARG A 453 -0.79 16.43 4.71
C ARG A 453 -1.35 16.25 3.31
N PHE A 454 -2.66 16.44 3.18
CA PHE A 454 -3.36 16.41 1.91
C PHE A 454 -3.50 17.82 1.32
N GLU A 455 -3.32 17.94 0.02
CA GLU A 455 -3.58 19.16 -0.74
C GLU A 455 -4.38 18.82 -1.99
N ASN A 456 -5.54 19.46 -2.15
CA ASN A 456 -6.36 19.25 -3.33
C ASN A 456 -5.68 19.86 -4.56
N GLY A 457 -5.70 19.13 -5.67
CA GLY A 457 -5.24 19.64 -6.96
C GLY A 457 -6.14 20.75 -7.50
N SER A 458 -5.75 21.33 -8.63
CA SER A 458 -6.44 22.46 -9.24
C SER A 458 -7.07 22.06 -10.58
N GLY A 459 -8.17 22.70 -10.97
CA GLY A 459 -8.93 22.34 -12.18
C GLY A 459 -8.04 22.24 -13.42
N MET A 460 -7.98 21.05 -14.02
CA MET A 460 -7.11 20.75 -15.16
C MET A 460 -7.90 20.08 -16.30
N PRO A 461 -8.69 20.84 -17.09
CA PRO A 461 -9.32 20.34 -18.30
C PRO A 461 -8.32 19.76 -19.30
N LYS A 462 -8.76 18.74 -20.04
CA LYS A 462 -7.95 18.04 -21.05
C LYS A 462 -7.47 18.94 -22.19
N THR A 463 -8.14 20.07 -22.43
CA THR A 463 -7.75 21.07 -23.43
C THR A 463 -6.39 21.71 -23.15
N MET A 464 -5.87 21.61 -21.91
CA MET A 464 -4.53 22.08 -21.57
C MET A 464 -3.42 21.09 -21.96
N PHE A 465 -3.76 19.85 -22.33
CA PHE A 465 -2.76 18.83 -22.66
C PHE A 465 -2.11 19.13 -24.00
N LYS A 466 -0.79 18.99 -24.04
CA LYS A 466 0.04 19.17 -25.22
C LYS A 466 1.04 18.03 -25.36
N ASP A 467 1.24 17.59 -26.59
CA ASP A 467 2.21 16.53 -26.93
C ASP A 467 3.66 17.02 -26.83
N ASP A 468 3.89 18.34 -26.92
CA ASP A 468 5.19 19.03 -26.83
C ASP A 468 5.33 19.93 -25.59
N GLY A 469 4.51 19.70 -24.56
CA GLY A 469 4.54 20.50 -23.33
C GLY A 469 5.82 20.33 -22.52
N GLU A 470 6.17 21.37 -21.75
CA GLU A 470 7.43 21.44 -21.01
C GLU A 470 7.32 20.85 -19.59
N VAL A 471 6.12 20.91 -19.01
CA VAL A 471 5.86 20.47 -17.63
C VAL A 471 4.95 19.25 -17.64
N GLY A 472 5.38 18.17 -16.99
CA GLY A 472 4.57 16.95 -16.86
C GLY A 472 3.30 17.17 -16.04
N ALA A 473 2.22 16.48 -16.39
CA ALA A 473 0.95 16.59 -15.69
C ALA A 473 0.32 15.23 -15.35
N ILE A 474 -0.21 15.12 -14.13
CA ILE A 474 -0.90 13.94 -13.61
C ILE A 474 -2.40 14.26 -13.52
N HIS A 475 -3.17 13.63 -14.40
CA HIS A 475 -4.62 13.75 -14.44
C HIS A 475 -5.28 12.51 -13.81
N TYR A 476 -6.34 12.71 -13.03
CA TYR A 476 -7.04 11.63 -12.34
C TYR A 476 -7.47 10.48 -13.28
N GLY A 477 -7.97 10.81 -14.49
CA GLY A 477 -8.33 9.81 -15.49
C GLY A 477 -7.17 8.91 -15.94
N HIS A 478 -5.92 9.42 -15.90
CA HIS A 478 -4.73 8.63 -16.24
C HIS A 478 -4.29 7.72 -15.09
N ILE A 479 -4.60 8.08 -13.84
CA ILE A 479 -4.38 7.19 -12.67
C ILE A 479 -5.18 5.90 -12.83
N TYR A 480 -6.38 5.98 -13.40
CA TYR A 480 -7.20 4.80 -13.66
C TYR A 480 -6.71 3.96 -14.83
N THR A 481 -6.28 4.62 -15.91
CA THR A 481 -6.20 4.00 -17.24
C THR A 481 -4.79 3.81 -17.80
N LYS A 482 -3.80 4.55 -17.29
CA LYS A 482 -2.45 4.62 -17.90
C LYS A 482 -1.33 4.38 -16.90
N TYR A 483 -1.51 4.78 -15.65
CA TYR A 483 -0.49 4.60 -14.61
C TYR A 483 -0.73 3.31 -13.83
N ASN A 484 0.38 2.67 -13.44
CA ASN A 484 0.38 1.69 -12.36
C ASN A 484 0.55 2.43 -11.01
N MET A 485 0.99 1.73 -9.97
CA MET A 485 1.22 2.26 -8.62
C MET A 485 2.31 3.33 -8.53
N PHE A 486 3.15 3.47 -9.56
CA PHE A 486 4.31 4.35 -9.61
C PHE A 486 4.34 5.16 -10.92
N ILE A 487 4.83 6.40 -10.84
CA ILE A 487 5.00 7.29 -11.99
C ILE A 487 6.43 7.81 -12.01
N ASP A 488 7.26 7.28 -12.92
CA ASP A 488 8.57 7.83 -13.23
C ASP A 488 8.47 8.95 -14.28
N LYS A 489 7.55 8.80 -15.24
CA LYS A 489 7.30 9.76 -16.33
C LYS A 489 5.81 9.97 -16.55
N THR A 490 5.42 11.21 -16.77
CA THR A 490 4.03 11.57 -17.07
C THR A 490 3.68 11.25 -18.52
N VAL A 491 2.43 10.82 -18.75
CA VAL A 491 1.88 10.49 -20.08
C VAL A 491 1.51 11.75 -20.86
N VAL A 492 1.23 12.85 -20.17
CA VAL A 492 0.90 14.14 -20.77
C VAL A 492 1.74 15.25 -20.16
N SER A 493 1.86 16.32 -20.92
CA SER A 493 2.53 17.56 -20.54
C SER A 493 1.64 18.78 -20.83
N ILE A 494 1.95 19.90 -20.21
CA ILE A 494 1.26 21.17 -20.38
C ILE A 494 2.28 22.32 -20.52
N SER A 495 1.80 23.52 -20.85
CA SER A 495 2.65 24.71 -20.91
C SER A 495 3.10 25.15 -19.51
N THR A 496 4.28 25.76 -19.41
CA THR A 496 4.78 26.38 -18.16
C THR A 496 3.78 27.39 -17.57
N LYS A 497 3.17 28.22 -18.43
CA LYS A 497 2.16 29.23 -18.02
C LYS A 497 0.92 28.61 -17.38
N ASP A 498 0.48 27.45 -17.86
CA ASP A 498 -0.66 26.76 -17.27
C ASP A 498 -0.26 26.03 -15.98
N ALA A 499 0.95 25.46 -15.94
CA ALA A 499 1.48 24.78 -14.76
C ALA A 499 1.62 25.69 -13.54
N GLU A 500 1.92 26.99 -13.72
CA GLU A 500 1.98 27.97 -12.63
C GLU A 500 0.67 28.08 -11.83
N LYS A 501 -0.47 27.76 -12.46
CA LYS A 501 -1.79 27.82 -11.82
C LYS A 501 -2.19 26.52 -11.13
N LEU A 502 -1.39 25.46 -11.28
CA LEU A 502 -1.69 24.13 -10.79
C LEU A 502 -0.80 23.76 -9.60
N LYS A 503 -1.25 22.78 -8.82
CA LYS A 503 -0.50 22.32 -7.66
C LYS A 503 0.67 21.45 -8.09
N LYS A 504 1.84 21.79 -7.55
CA LYS A 504 3.09 21.07 -7.77
C LYS A 504 3.12 19.77 -6.99
N VAL A 505 3.60 18.74 -7.68
CA VAL A 505 3.89 17.39 -7.17
C VAL A 505 5.40 17.19 -7.31
N ASN A 506 6.04 16.84 -6.20
CA ASN A 506 7.48 16.57 -6.15
C ASN A 506 7.75 15.08 -6.00
N LYS A 507 8.99 14.68 -6.26
CA LYS A 507 9.44 13.31 -6.02
C LYS A 507 9.12 12.87 -4.59
N GLY A 508 8.48 11.72 -4.46
CA GLY A 508 8.03 11.16 -3.19
C GLY A 508 6.61 11.55 -2.79
N ASP A 509 5.97 12.53 -3.45
CA ASP A 509 4.54 12.80 -3.19
C ASP A 509 3.66 11.67 -3.75
N LEU A 510 2.55 11.38 -3.06
CA LEU A 510 1.48 10.54 -3.63
C LEU A 510 0.44 11.41 -4.32
N VAL A 511 -0.10 10.93 -5.43
CA VAL A 511 -1.26 11.52 -6.12
C VAL A 511 -2.41 10.53 -6.07
N ILE A 512 -3.56 10.97 -5.56
CA ILE A 512 -4.68 10.10 -5.22
C ILE A 512 -5.90 10.55 -6.01
N ALA A 513 -6.53 9.63 -6.72
CA ALA A 513 -7.78 9.88 -7.40
C ALA A 513 -8.96 9.68 -6.42
N ARG A 514 -9.61 10.79 -6.05
CA ARG A 514 -10.62 10.82 -4.96
C ARG A 514 -12.02 10.37 -5.37
N THR A 515 -12.31 10.35 -6.67
CA THR A 515 -13.65 10.07 -7.22
C THR A 515 -13.61 8.97 -8.27
N SER A 516 -14.55 8.02 -8.19
CA SER A 516 -14.71 6.93 -9.15
C SER A 516 -16.17 6.50 -9.31
N GLU A 517 -16.51 5.83 -10.41
CA GLU A 517 -17.80 5.14 -10.58
C GLU A 517 -17.79 3.73 -9.96
N ASN A 518 -16.61 3.23 -9.59
CA ASN A 518 -16.41 1.94 -8.94
C ASN A 518 -15.76 2.12 -7.56
N ILE A 519 -16.30 1.43 -6.56
CA ILE A 519 -15.78 1.45 -5.18
C ILE A 519 -14.34 0.95 -5.11
N ASP A 520 -13.95 0.00 -5.95
CA ASP A 520 -12.60 -0.56 -5.94
C ASP A 520 -11.56 0.48 -6.38
N ASP A 521 -11.96 1.37 -7.30
CA ASP A 521 -11.14 2.42 -7.88
C ASP A 521 -11.12 3.72 -7.05
N VAL A 522 -11.99 3.88 -6.05
CA VAL A 522 -11.92 5.07 -5.19
C VAL A 522 -10.60 5.06 -4.41
N MET A 523 -9.97 6.23 -4.28
CA MET A 523 -8.67 6.41 -3.62
C MET A 523 -7.51 5.66 -4.30
N LYS A 524 -7.62 5.36 -5.61
CA LYS A 524 -6.49 4.81 -6.36
C LYS A 524 -5.29 5.76 -6.25
N THR A 525 -4.17 5.23 -5.79
CA THR A 525 -3.02 6.02 -5.34
C THR A 525 -1.80 5.70 -6.18
N VAL A 526 -1.05 6.73 -6.58
CA VAL A 526 0.21 6.58 -7.30
C VAL A 526 1.31 7.36 -6.61
N ALA A 527 2.50 6.77 -6.49
CA ALA A 527 3.69 7.47 -6.02
C ALA A 527 4.43 8.12 -7.18
N TYR A 528 4.73 9.41 -7.07
CA TYR A 528 5.55 10.11 -8.07
C TYR A 528 7.03 9.92 -7.76
N LEU A 529 7.77 9.30 -8.67
CA LEU A 529 9.19 8.95 -8.52
C LEU A 529 10.12 9.74 -9.45
N GLY A 530 9.56 10.53 -10.37
CA GLY A 530 10.34 11.32 -11.32
C GLY A 530 11.12 12.47 -10.67
N GLU A 531 12.27 12.81 -11.26
CA GLU A 531 13.18 13.84 -10.74
C GLU A 531 12.68 15.28 -10.94
N LYS A 532 11.82 15.51 -11.94
CA LYS A 532 11.31 16.84 -12.28
C LYS A 532 10.01 17.11 -11.53
N THR A 533 9.81 18.33 -11.05
CA THR A 533 8.49 18.72 -10.52
C THR A 533 7.43 18.65 -11.62
N VAL A 534 6.27 18.06 -11.29
CA VAL A 534 5.09 17.97 -12.17
C VAL A 534 3.89 18.61 -11.49
N VAL A 535 2.73 18.59 -12.14
CA VAL A 535 1.49 19.18 -11.61
C VAL A 535 0.32 18.19 -11.59
N ALA A 536 -0.64 18.39 -10.69
CA ALA A 536 -1.83 17.54 -10.55
C ALA A 536 -3.16 18.30 -10.70
N GLY A 537 -4.16 17.60 -11.24
CA GLY A 537 -5.50 18.14 -11.54
C GLY A 537 -6.51 18.11 -10.38
N GLY A 538 -7.67 18.74 -10.56
CA GLY A 538 -8.64 19.04 -9.50
C GLY A 538 -9.32 17.84 -8.85
N HIS A 539 -9.57 16.77 -9.60
CA HIS A 539 -10.12 15.52 -9.06
C HIS A 539 -9.02 14.57 -8.52
N SER A 540 -7.82 15.11 -8.30
CA SER A 540 -6.77 14.41 -7.57
C SER A 540 -6.36 15.19 -6.33
N THR A 541 -5.91 14.47 -5.32
CA THR A 541 -5.36 15.03 -4.09
C THR A 541 -3.90 14.59 -3.98
N ILE A 542 -3.03 15.51 -3.60
CA ILE A 542 -1.62 15.28 -3.36
C ILE A 542 -1.44 14.99 -1.88
N PHE A 543 -0.76 13.90 -1.53
CA PHE A 543 -0.39 13.58 -0.16
C PHE A 543 1.12 13.73 0.00
N ARG A 544 1.53 14.65 0.89
CA ARG A 544 2.95 14.92 1.18
C ARG A 544 3.34 14.32 2.52
N HIS A 545 4.38 13.50 2.53
CA HIS A 545 4.84 12.74 3.68
C HIS A 545 6.37 12.65 3.71
N LYS A 546 6.91 12.03 4.78
CA LYS A 546 8.34 11.74 4.93
C LYS A 546 8.69 10.24 4.85
N GLU A 547 7.68 9.41 4.66
CA GLU A 547 7.80 7.94 4.59
C GLU A 547 8.20 7.41 3.21
N ASN A 548 8.39 6.10 3.06
CA ASN A 548 8.67 5.49 1.76
C ASN A 548 7.40 5.55 0.86
N PRO A 549 7.45 6.24 -0.30
CA PRO A 549 6.27 6.46 -1.13
C PRO A 549 5.76 5.18 -1.79
N LYS A 550 6.65 4.23 -2.10
CA LYS A 550 6.23 2.94 -2.67
C LYS A 550 5.51 2.10 -1.63
N TYR A 551 6.00 2.08 -0.39
CA TYR A 551 5.35 1.38 0.72
C TYR A 551 3.92 1.88 0.92
N LEU A 552 3.72 3.21 1.02
CA LEU A 552 2.39 3.80 1.17
C LEU A 552 1.49 3.49 -0.02
N SER A 553 2.02 3.54 -1.25
CA SER A 553 1.27 3.14 -2.45
C SER A 553 0.84 1.67 -2.38
N TYR A 554 1.70 0.75 -1.93
CA TYR A 554 1.36 -0.66 -1.71
C TYR A 554 0.26 -0.86 -0.66
N VAL A 555 0.34 -0.16 0.45
CA VAL A 555 -0.65 -0.23 1.52
C VAL A 555 -2.01 0.28 1.03
N LEU A 556 -2.06 1.48 0.44
CA LEU A 556 -3.32 2.14 0.09
C LEU A 556 -4.05 1.49 -1.09
N ASN A 557 -3.34 0.83 -1.99
CA ASN A 557 -3.96 0.12 -3.12
C ASN A 557 -4.28 -1.35 -2.83
N GLY A 558 -3.71 -1.96 -1.78
CA GLY A 558 -3.69 -3.42 -1.68
C GLY A 558 -3.87 -4.04 -0.29
N ALA A 559 -3.65 -3.30 0.80
CA ALA A 559 -3.78 -3.88 2.13
C ALA A 559 -5.25 -3.98 2.57
N ASP A 560 -5.68 -5.18 2.98
CA ASP A 560 -7.07 -5.44 3.36
C ASP A 560 -7.60 -4.47 4.42
N TYR A 561 -6.80 -4.11 5.42
CA TYR A 561 -7.20 -3.16 6.46
C TYR A 561 -7.42 -1.74 5.92
N ALA A 562 -6.63 -1.31 4.93
CA ALA A 562 -6.77 0.01 4.31
C ALA A 562 -8.00 0.04 3.39
N ILE A 563 -8.20 -1.03 2.59
CA ILE A 563 -9.37 -1.18 1.72
C ILE A 563 -10.67 -1.22 2.54
N LYS A 564 -10.72 -1.96 3.65
CA LYS A 564 -11.89 -2.00 4.54
C LYS A 564 -12.22 -0.62 5.11
N GLN A 565 -11.20 0.14 5.52
CA GLN A 565 -11.38 1.50 6.05
C GLN A 565 -11.88 2.45 4.96
N LYS A 566 -11.26 2.46 3.77
CA LYS A 566 -11.68 3.35 2.67
C LYS A 566 -13.13 3.07 2.23
N ASN A 567 -13.50 1.80 2.08
CA ASN A 567 -14.83 1.41 1.61
C ASN A 567 -15.94 1.79 2.61
N LYS A 568 -15.64 1.77 3.92
CA LYS A 568 -16.57 2.22 4.97
C LYS A 568 -16.80 3.73 4.94
N MET A 569 -15.82 4.50 4.47
CA MET A 569 -15.83 5.96 4.51
C MET A 569 -16.28 6.60 3.18
N ALA A 570 -16.16 5.86 2.07
CA ALA A 570 -16.56 6.31 0.74
C ALA A 570 -18.07 6.55 0.64
N ARG A 571 -18.48 7.59 -0.08
CA ARG A 571 -19.89 8.00 -0.21
C ARG A 571 -20.27 8.26 -1.66
N GLY A 572 -21.53 7.99 -2.00
CA GLY A 572 -22.10 8.27 -3.34
C GLY A 572 -22.64 7.02 -4.02
N VAL A 573 -23.66 7.20 -4.88
CA VAL A 573 -24.36 6.10 -5.55
C VAL A 573 -23.88 5.91 -6.98
N LYS A 574 -23.73 7.00 -7.74
CA LYS A 574 -23.26 6.97 -9.15
C LYS A 574 -21.80 7.38 -9.29
N VAL A 575 -21.37 8.35 -8.48
CA VAL A 575 -19.97 8.75 -8.34
C VAL A 575 -19.65 8.63 -6.87
N ILE A 576 -18.73 7.74 -6.56
CA ILE A 576 -18.23 7.45 -5.22
C ILE A 576 -17.04 8.37 -4.98
N GLU A 577 -17.04 9.03 -3.83
CA GLU A 577 -16.02 9.97 -3.42
C GLU A 577 -15.52 9.66 -2.01
N LEU A 578 -14.23 9.91 -1.78
CA LEU A 578 -13.64 9.93 -0.46
C LEU A 578 -13.03 11.32 -0.17
N SER A 579 -13.51 11.96 0.89
CA SER A 579 -13.06 13.31 1.28
C SER A 579 -11.65 13.28 1.90
N THR A 580 -10.91 14.40 1.85
CA THR A 580 -9.58 14.49 2.50
C THR A 580 -9.66 14.28 4.00
N VAL A 581 -10.72 14.79 4.64
CA VAL A 581 -10.96 14.62 6.08
C VAL A 581 -11.18 13.16 6.45
N ASP A 582 -11.80 12.37 5.57
CA ASP A 582 -11.95 10.94 5.81
C ASP A 582 -10.68 10.16 5.46
N MET A 583 -9.95 10.55 4.41
CA MET A 583 -8.63 10.00 4.11
C MET A 583 -7.66 10.18 5.28
N GLU A 584 -7.65 11.35 5.93
CA GLU A 584 -6.81 11.64 7.10
C GLU A 584 -7.02 10.65 8.25
N LYS A 585 -8.23 10.08 8.40
CA LYS A 585 -8.58 9.16 9.49
C LYS A 585 -8.15 7.72 9.24
N ILE A 586 -7.73 7.37 8.02
CA ILE A 586 -7.31 6.01 7.68
C ILE A 586 -6.05 5.67 8.49
N LYS A 587 -6.11 4.56 9.24
CA LYS A 587 -5.00 4.07 10.05
C LYS A 587 -4.21 3.02 9.30
N ILE A 588 -2.89 3.13 9.35
CA ILE A 588 -1.95 2.15 8.79
C ILE A 588 -0.88 1.77 9.82
N PRO A 589 -0.38 0.52 9.82
CA PRO A 589 0.82 0.18 10.55
C PRO A 589 1.99 0.93 9.91
N LEU A 590 2.77 1.68 10.70
CA LEU A 590 3.94 2.38 10.19
C LEU A 590 5.23 1.80 10.80
N PRO A 591 5.87 0.83 10.13
CA PRO A 591 7.17 0.34 10.57
C PRO A 591 8.28 1.35 10.22
N PRO A 592 9.49 1.22 10.79
CA PRO A 592 10.61 2.09 10.44
C PRO A 592 10.97 2.04 8.94
N LEU A 593 11.50 3.15 8.40
CA LEU A 593 11.88 3.29 6.98
C LEU A 593 12.66 2.10 6.39
N PRO A 594 13.66 1.50 7.07
CA PRO A 594 14.42 0.36 6.54
C PRO A 594 13.55 -0.88 6.32
N VAL A 595 12.58 -1.09 7.21
CA VAL A 595 11.60 -2.17 7.09
C VAL A 595 10.67 -1.88 5.92
N GLN A 596 10.24 -0.62 5.76
CA GLN A 596 9.45 -0.20 4.60
C GLN A 596 10.22 -0.48 3.29
N GLU A 597 11.51 -0.11 3.22
CA GLU A 597 12.38 -0.35 2.05
C GLU A 597 12.58 -1.83 1.75
N TYR A 598 12.82 -2.66 2.77
CA TYR A 598 12.95 -4.10 2.61
C TYR A 598 11.65 -4.72 2.06
N ILE A 599 10.50 -4.34 2.62
CA ILE A 599 9.19 -4.81 2.15
C ILE A 599 8.97 -4.39 0.68
N VAL A 600 9.27 -3.14 0.34
CA VAL A 600 9.20 -2.64 -1.04
C VAL A 600 10.11 -3.46 -1.97
N SER A 601 11.32 -3.81 -1.56
CA SER A 601 12.24 -4.61 -2.38
C SER A 601 11.70 -6.00 -2.73
N ILE A 602 10.82 -6.56 -1.88
CA ILE A 602 10.15 -7.84 -2.12
C ILE A 602 8.90 -7.63 -2.97
N LEU A 603 8.07 -6.64 -2.63
CA LEU A 603 6.83 -6.33 -3.35
C LEU A 603 7.08 -5.90 -4.80
N ASP A 604 8.14 -5.13 -5.06
CA ASP A 604 8.57 -4.75 -6.41
C ASP A 604 8.89 -6.00 -7.25
N LYS A 605 9.58 -7.00 -6.69
CA LYS A 605 9.89 -8.25 -7.41
C LYS A 605 8.62 -9.03 -7.75
N PHE A 606 7.67 -9.11 -6.84
CA PHE A 606 6.39 -9.77 -7.10
C PHE A 606 5.54 -9.01 -8.13
N ASP A 607 5.48 -7.68 -8.04
CA ASP A 607 4.75 -6.84 -8.99
C ASP A 607 5.31 -7.00 -10.41
N ILE A 608 6.65 -7.01 -10.56
CA ILE A 608 7.32 -7.28 -11.83
C ILE A 608 6.93 -8.66 -12.35
N LEU A 609 7.04 -9.72 -11.55
CA LEU A 609 6.72 -11.08 -11.99
C LEU A 609 5.26 -11.22 -12.46
N VAL A 610 4.33 -10.58 -11.76
CA VAL A 610 2.90 -10.62 -12.12
C VAL A 610 2.62 -9.78 -13.38
N ASN A 611 3.21 -8.60 -13.50
CA ASN A 611 2.96 -7.69 -14.63
C ASN A 611 3.72 -8.09 -15.90
N ASP A 612 4.90 -8.70 -15.79
CA ASP A 612 5.67 -9.22 -16.92
C ASP A 612 4.90 -10.36 -17.61
N ILE A 613 4.37 -11.29 -16.82
CA ILE A 613 3.45 -12.35 -17.27
C ILE A 613 2.20 -11.74 -17.95
N LYS A 614 1.57 -10.73 -17.34
CA LYS A 614 0.42 -10.02 -17.95
C LYS A 614 0.76 -9.34 -19.28
N SER A 615 2.02 -8.97 -19.52
CA SER A 615 2.45 -8.28 -20.75
C SER A 615 3.00 -9.21 -21.82
N GLY A 616 3.77 -10.24 -21.45
CA GLY A 616 4.41 -11.19 -22.37
C GLY A 616 3.47 -12.25 -22.92
N LEU A 617 2.48 -12.68 -22.14
CA LEU A 617 1.61 -13.80 -22.53
C LEU A 617 0.50 -13.43 -23.53
N PRO A 618 -0.11 -12.22 -23.50
CA PRO A 618 -0.96 -11.76 -24.59
C PRO A 618 -0.23 -11.73 -25.93
N LYS A 619 1.07 -11.38 -25.91
CA LYS A 619 1.92 -11.39 -27.11
C LYS A 619 2.14 -12.80 -27.64
N GLU A 620 2.42 -13.78 -26.77
CA GLU A 620 2.53 -15.18 -27.19
C GLU A 620 1.20 -15.71 -27.76
N ILE A 621 0.06 -15.41 -27.13
CA ILE A 621 -1.26 -15.76 -27.68
C ILE A 621 -1.49 -15.12 -29.04
N GLU A 622 -1.14 -13.85 -29.21
CA GLU A 622 -1.27 -13.14 -30.48
C GLU A 622 -0.39 -13.79 -31.56
N GLU A 623 0.84 -14.17 -31.24
CA GLU A 623 1.74 -14.88 -32.14
C GLU A 623 1.19 -16.27 -32.53
N ARG A 624 0.63 -17.03 -31.58
CA ARG A 624 -0.02 -18.32 -31.86
C ARG A 624 -1.29 -18.17 -32.70
N LYS A 625 -2.09 -17.12 -32.47
CA LYS A 625 -3.26 -16.80 -33.29
C LYS A 625 -2.85 -16.44 -34.73
N LYS A 626 -1.83 -15.60 -34.90
CA LYS A 626 -1.26 -15.28 -36.22
C LYS A 626 -0.72 -16.52 -36.93
N GLN A 627 -0.05 -17.40 -36.18
CA GLN A 627 0.45 -18.68 -36.71
C GLN A 627 -0.71 -19.59 -37.17
N TYR A 628 -1.77 -19.69 -36.36
CA TYR A 628 -2.98 -20.43 -36.71
C TYR A 628 -3.64 -19.86 -37.97
N GLU A 629 -3.86 -18.54 -38.03
CA GLU A 629 -4.47 -17.86 -39.17
C GLU A 629 -3.65 -18.09 -40.46
N TYR A 630 -2.32 -17.97 -40.38
CA TYR A 630 -1.42 -18.24 -41.49
C TYR A 630 -1.53 -19.67 -42.02
N TYR A 631 -1.56 -20.68 -41.14
CA TYR A 631 -1.71 -22.07 -41.56
C TYR A 631 -3.12 -22.37 -42.07
N ARG A 632 -4.16 -21.80 -41.45
CA ARG A 632 -5.55 -21.92 -41.88
C ARG A 632 -5.74 -21.38 -43.29
N GLU A 633 -5.26 -20.17 -43.56
CA GLU A 633 -5.34 -19.56 -44.90
C GLU A 633 -4.58 -20.38 -45.95
N ARG A 634 -3.38 -20.89 -45.63
CA ARG A 634 -2.62 -21.72 -46.57
C ARG A 634 -3.26 -23.08 -46.85
N LEU A 635 -3.79 -23.75 -45.82
CA LEU A 635 -4.44 -25.06 -45.96
C LEU A 635 -5.76 -24.98 -46.72
N LEU A 636 -6.38 -23.80 -46.74
CA LEU A 636 -7.66 -23.55 -47.40
C LEU A 636 -7.50 -22.72 -48.68
N SER A 637 -6.27 -22.38 -49.07
CA SER A 637 -5.96 -21.68 -50.31
C SER A 637 -5.92 -22.66 -51.47
N PHE A 638 -7.04 -22.83 -52.17
CA PHE A 638 -7.14 -23.61 -53.40
C PHE A 638 -7.10 -22.68 -54.62
N LYS A 639 -6.38 -23.07 -55.68
CA LYS A 639 -6.41 -22.33 -56.94
C LYS A 639 -7.74 -22.62 -57.65
N LYS A 640 -8.39 -21.56 -58.14
CA LYS A 640 -9.45 -21.71 -59.14
C LYS A 640 -8.77 -22.09 -60.45
N SER A 641 -9.12 -23.26 -60.96
CA SER A 641 -8.72 -23.74 -62.29
C SER A 641 -9.53 -23.04 -63.37
#